data_AF-A0A2G8RQT8-F1
#
_entry.id   AF-A0A2G8RQT8-F1
#
_cell.length_a   1.000
_cell.length_b   1.000
_cell.length_c   1.000
_cell.angle_alpha   90.00
_cell.angle_beta   90.00
_cell.angle_gamma   90.00
#
_symmetry.space_group_name_H-M   'P 1'
#
loop_
_entity.id
_entity.type
_entity.pdbx_description
1 polymer ?
#
loop_
_entity_poly.entity_id
_entity_poly.type
_entity_poly.pdbx_seq_one_letter_code
_entity_poly.pdbx_strand_id
1 'polypeptide(L)'
;MLDHCSISHKGGVVLWSRSFTPAASHTAASSASPVNSLVREALIEGRSSDGKYEKDGYAVKWTFVNDLELIFVVAYQRILQLTYVDELLIALKTLFIKLFQPFLATFVASLHVGSTAKLPYSGDSSTSWNFTKVFGGWDTIFDKLLRGLEDKAAQERRMRAVHPAHSTIAGIPPSEDIDTVPAASDSEVHDEQQIARNVQALKNRLRGRGGQGGRRGRSRVEIGSERESVPGSDSENPISKRKARTKEQRKWGDQAPTESDMASLDYSFVDEVADDHQSPLDMSSLVDNSSLGVRTQDDLYEVRDWEFAAQGEKGADDVIVEVLKKGGQNAKPTSGPLGAFGSIFARLTGSKVLTEDDLKPVLEAMKQHLMKKNVAKEISEKVCEDVGQSLVGKKVGGFQTTTSAVRQALANSITRILTPKTSTDLLLSIRTKLSTPAAASQQRLPYSITFVGVNGVGKSTNLSKVCFWLIQNGFRVLIAACDTFRSGAVEQLRVHVRNLGMLGVDGATDSKGRVELYERGYGKDAAGIAKEAIGYARDNDFDVVLIDTAGRMQDNEPLMRALAKLVTTNNPDKIIFVGEALVGNEAVDQLTKFDRVLRDFSAASGGQERGIDGMLITKWDTVDDKVGAALSMTYVTGQPIIFVGCGQTYTDLRQLRVANVVQAILTD
;
A
#
# COMPACT_ATOMS: atom_id res chain seq x y z
N MET A 1 -34.25 -4.36 16.46
CA MET A 1 -33.84 -4.40 17.86
C MET A 1 -32.33 -4.37 17.89
N LEU A 2 -31.75 -3.70 18.89
CA LEU A 2 -30.30 -3.61 19.06
C LEU A 2 -29.78 -4.92 19.66
N ASP A 3 -28.65 -5.44 19.18
CA ASP A 3 -28.14 -6.75 19.64
C ASP A 3 -27.09 -6.61 20.73
N HIS A 4 -26.16 -5.67 20.59
CA HIS A 4 -25.06 -5.48 21.52
C HIS A 4 -24.61 -4.00 21.60
N CYS A 5 -24.22 -3.56 22.80
CA CYS A 5 -23.58 -2.27 23.04
C CYS A 5 -22.43 -2.42 24.03
N SER A 6 -21.31 -1.73 23.80
CA SER A 6 -20.14 -1.77 24.66
C SER A 6 -19.43 -0.43 24.75
N ILE A 7 -18.83 -0.18 25.91
CA ILE A 7 -17.94 0.95 26.20
C ILE A 7 -16.60 0.36 26.61
N SER A 8 -15.54 0.71 25.91
CA SER A 8 -14.20 0.20 26.15
C SER A 8 -13.14 1.28 26.03
N HIS A 9 -12.02 1.11 26.72
CA HIS A 9 -10.82 1.92 26.55
C HIS A 9 -10.01 1.46 25.33
N LYS A 10 -9.31 2.37 24.63
CA LYS A 10 -8.43 2.04 23.48
C LYS A 10 -7.35 1.02 23.82
N GLY A 11 -6.95 0.92 25.09
CA GLY A 11 -6.05 -0.12 25.61
C GLY A 11 -6.67 -1.52 25.79
N GLY A 12 -7.91 -1.76 25.32
CA GLY A 12 -8.54 -3.07 25.32
C GLY A 12 -9.35 -3.42 26.58
N VAL A 13 -9.45 -2.51 27.55
CA VAL A 13 -10.24 -2.71 28.78
C VAL A 13 -11.72 -2.42 28.50
N VAL A 14 -12.60 -3.40 28.71
CA VAL A 14 -14.05 -3.20 28.61
C VAL A 14 -14.56 -2.61 29.93
N LEU A 15 -15.14 -1.41 29.86
CA LEU A 15 -15.70 -0.70 31.02
C LEU A 15 -17.14 -1.14 31.30
N TRP A 16 -17.93 -1.32 30.24
CA TRP A 16 -19.31 -1.78 30.31
C TRP A 16 -19.70 -2.47 29.00
N SER A 17 -20.52 -3.51 29.08
CA SER A 17 -21.09 -4.16 27.91
C SER A 17 -22.47 -4.73 28.22
N ARG A 18 -23.34 -4.75 27.21
CA ARG A 18 -24.68 -5.29 27.32
C ARG A 18 -25.12 -5.94 26.01
N SER A 19 -25.69 -7.14 26.14
CA SER A 19 -26.27 -7.90 25.03
C SER A 19 -27.76 -8.10 25.29
N PHE A 20 -28.58 -7.94 24.25
CA PHE A 20 -30.05 -7.99 24.38
C PHE A 20 -30.65 -9.32 23.95
N THR A 21 -29.84 -10.21 23.36
CA THR A 21 -30.24 -11.59 23.06
C THR A 21 -29.21 -12.58 23.59
N PRO A 22 -29.63 -13.80 24.01
CA PRO A 22 -28.69 -14.85 24.40
C PRO A 22 -27.69 -15.18 23.28
N ALA A 23 -28.16 -15.22 22.03
CA ALA A 23 -27.31 -15.41 20.86
C ALA A 23 -26.25 -14.30 20.75
N ALA A 24 -26.62 -13.02 20.86
CA ALA A 24 -25.66 -11.92 20.83
C ALA A 24 -24.66 -11.97 21.99
N SER A 25 -25.06 -12.44 23.16
CA SER A 25 -24.17 -12.59 24.32
C SER A 25 -23.08 -13.64 24.08
N HIS A 26 -23.43 -14.77 23.48
CA HIS A 26 -22.47 -15.82 23.10
C HIS A 26 -21.56 -15.34 21.97
N THR A 27 -22.12 -14.67 20.95
CA THR A 27 -21.34 -14.13 19.83
C THR A 27 -20.36 -13.06 20.30
N ALA A 28 -20.77 -12.16 21.20
CA ALA A 28 -19.91 -11.09 21.73
C ALA A 28 -18.72 -11.62 22.53
N ALA A 29 -18.87 -12.75 23.23
CA ALA A 29 -17.80 -13.43 23.96
C ALA A 29 -16.91 -14.32 23.08
N SER A 30 -17.32 -14.58 21.83
CA SER A 30 -16.59 -15.43 20.90
C SER A 30 -15.52 -14.66 20.10
N SER A 31 -14.60 -15.40 19.49
CA SER A 31 -13.64 -14.83 18.51
C SER A 31 -14.32 -14.27 17.26
N ALA A 32 -15.57 -14.67 16.98
CA ALA A 32 -16.41 -14.18 15.89
C ALA A 32 -17.28 -12.96 16.27
N SER A 33 -16.98 -12.32 17.40
CA SER A 33 -17.69 -11.10 17.84
C SER A 33 -17.55 -9.98 16.79
N PRO A 34 -18.66 -9.36 16.35
CA PRO A 34 -18.62 -8.21 15.45
C PRO A 34 -17.77 -7.04 15.98
N VAL A 35 -17.71 -6.89 17.31
CA VAL A 35 -16.86 -5.88 17.98
C VAL A 35 -15.38 -6.27 17.88
N ASN A 36 -15.04 -7.55 18.03
CA ASN A 36 -13.65 -8.01 17.86
C ASN A 36 -13.19 -7.89 16.40
N SER A 37 -14.08 -8.18 15.43
CA SER A 37 -13.83 -7.97 14.01
C SER A 37 -13.61 -6.49 13.70
N LEU A 38 -14.47 -5.60 14.22
CA LEU A 38 -14.27 -4.15 14.15
C LEU A 38 -12.91 -3.73 14.73
N VAL A 39 -12.53 -4.25 15.90
CA VAL A 39 -11.25 -3.92 16.52
C VAL A 39 -10.08 -4.33 15.62
N ARG A 40 -10.09 -5.57 15.12
CA ARG A 40 -9.00 -6.14 14.30
C ARG A 40 -8.84 -5.47 12.93
N GLU A 41 -9.97 -5.16 12.29
CA GLU A 41 -10.01 -4.78 10.87
C GLU A 41 -10.23 -3.27 10.67
N ALA A 42 -10.83 -2.55 11.62
CA ALA A 42 -11.11 -1.12 11.45
C ALA A 42 -10.38 -0.24 12.47
N LEU A 43 -10.44 -0.57 13.77
CA LEU A 43 -9.89 0.29 14.82
C LEU A 43 -8.36 0.19 14.92
N ILE A 44 -7.79 -1.02 14.82
CA ILE A 44 -6.33 -1.21 14.76
C ILE A 44 -5.76 -0.67 13.45
N GLU A 45 -6.46 -0.84 12.33
CA GLU A 45 -6.09 -0.26 11.03
C GLU A 45 -6.19 1.27 11.02
N GLY A 46 -7.06 1.80 11.89
CA GLY A 46 -7.50 3.19 11.99
C GLY A 46 -7.76 3.86 10.66
N ARG A 47 -8.32 3.09 9.72
CA ARG A 47 -9.11 3.56 8.58
C ARG A 47 -10.45 4.02 9.16
N SER A 48 -10.51 5.25 9.69
CA SER A 48 -11.62 5.68 10.55
C SER A 48 -12.72 6.47 9.82
N SER A 49 -12.69 6.51 8.48
CA SER A 49 -13.52 7.46 7.73
C SER A 49 -15.04 7.21 7.79
N ASP A 50 -15.50 5.97 7.97
CA ASP A 50 -16.91 5.67 7.66
C ASP A 50 -17.85 5.50 8.86
N GLY A 51 -17.36 5.50 10.11
CA GLY A 51 -18.19 5.39 11.34
C GLY A 51 -19.15 4.18 11.38
N LYS A 52 -19.04 3.29 10.41
CA LYS A 52 -19.91 2.17 10.11
C LYS A 52 -19.07 1.05 9.51
N TYR A 53 -19.30 -0.17 9.99
CA TYR A 53 -18.59 -1.38 9.58
C TYR A 53 -19.63 -2.49 9.40
N GLU A 54 -19.55 -3.22 8.30
CA GLU A 54 -20.48 -4.30 7.98
C GLU A 54 -19.72 -5.60 7.79
N LYS A 55 -20.08 -6.63 8.57
CA LYS A 55 -19.50 -7.97 8.44
C LYS A 55 -20.44 -9.03 9.00
N ASP A 56 -20.47 -10.19 8.36
CA ASP A 56 -21.24 -11.38 8.80
C ASP A 56 -22.73 -11.10 9.08
N GLY A 57 -23.34 -10.20 8.30
CA GLY A 57 -24.74 -9.82 8.45
C GLY A 57 -25.03 -8.82 9.59
N TYR A 58 -24.00 -8.35 10.30
CA TYR A 58 -24.10 -7.29 11.30
C TYR A 58 -23.64 -5.95 10.75
N ALA A 59 -24.30 -4.89 11.19
CA ALA A 59 -23.84 -3.51 11.07
C ALA A 59 -23.36 -3.03 12.44
N VAL A 60 -22.16 -2.46 12.48
CA VAL A 60 -21.51 -1.95 13.68
C VAL A 60 -21.23 -0.47 13.49
N LYS A 61 -21.62 0.36 14.45
CA LYS A 61 -21.35 1.80 14.49
C LYS A 61 -20.62 2.16 15.78
N TRP A 62 -19.77 3.18 15.72
CA TRP A 62 -18.99 3.60 16.89
C TRP A 62 -18.76 5.10 16.98
N THR A 63 -18.40 5.58 18.16
CA THR A 63 -17.90 6.95 18.38
C THR A 63 -16.76 6.96 19.41
N PHE A 64 -15.91 7.98 19.34
CA PHE A 64 -14.74 8.13 20.21
C PHE A 64 -14.86 9.32 21.16
N VAL A 65 -14.12 9.19 22.25
CA VAL A 65 -13.80 10.29 23.16
C VAL A 65 -12.29 10.28 23.36
N ASN A 66 -11.58 11.12 22.61
CA ASN A 66 -10.13 11.00 22.46
C ASN A 66 -9.32 11.47 23.66
N ASP A 67 -9.85 12.39 24.46
CA ASP A 67 -9.23 12.89 25.71
C ASP A 67 -9.20 11.82 26.80
N LEU A 68 -10.24 10.97 26.85
CA LEU A 68 -10.36 9.84 27.78
C LEU A 68 -10.04 8.49 27.13
N GLU A 69 -9.63 8.49 25.86
CA GLU A 69 -9.31 7.30 25.06
C GLU A 69 -10.42 6.22 25.09
N LEU A 70 -11.69 6.64 25.08
CA LEU A 70 -12.86 5.76 25.13
C LEU A 70 -13.43 5.49 23.73
N ILE A 71 -13.96 4.28 23.56
CA ILE A 71 -14.65 3.79 22.38
C ILE A 71 -16.05 3.34 22.80
N PHE A 72 -17.05 3.82 22.08
CA PHE A 72 -18.45 3.49 22.26
C PHE A 72 -18.91 2.74 21.01
N VAL A 73 -19.38 1.50 21.16
CA VAL A 73 -19.72 0.62 20.04
C VAL A 73 -21.15 0.12 20.18
N VAL A 74 -21.87 0.08 19.06
CA VAL A 74 -23.21 -0.50 18.94
C VAL A 74 -23.22 -1.46 17.74
N ALA A 75 -23.71 -2.68 17.94
CA ALA A 75 -23.88 -3.68 16.91
C ALA A 75 -25.35 -4.15 16.81
N TYR A 76 -25.81 -4.31 15.57
CA TYR A 76 -27.18 -4.73 15.25
C TYR A 76 -27.23 -5.45 13.89
N GLN A 77 -28.25 -6.27 13.66
CA GLN A 77 -28.40 -6.96 12.36
C GLN A 77 -28.54 -5.96 11.21
N ARG A 78 -27.80 -6.16 10.12
CA ARG A 78 -27.77 -5.27 8.95
C ARG A 78 -29.15 -5.08 8.31
N ILE A 79 -29.99 -6.11 8.34
CA ILE A 79 -31.35 -6.05 7.80
C ILE A 79 -32.24 -5.01 8.51
N LEU A 80 -31.85 -4.61 9.72
CA LEU A 80 -32.55 -3.61 10.51
C LEU A 80 -31.94 -2.22 10.25
N GLN A 81 -32.64 -1.37 9.51
CA GLN A 81 -32.27 0.04 9.37
C GLN A 81 -32.70 0.82 10.63
N LEU A 82 -31.86 0.77 11.66
CA LEU A 82 -32.07 1.49 12.92
C LEU A 82 -31.54 2.94 12.79
N THR A 83 -32.45 3.89 12.54
CA THR A 83 -32.12 5.32 12.34
C THR A 83 -31.70 6.02 13.63
N TYR A 84 -32.09 5.50 14.79
CA TYR A 84 -31.80 6.11 16.10
C TYR A 84 -30.41 5.80 16.65
N VAL A 85 -29.62 4.95 15.99
CA VAL A 85 -28.31 4.50 16.52
C VAL A 85 -27.30 5.66 16.64
N ASP A 86 -27.33 6.62 15.73
CA ASP A 86 -26.43 7.77 15.77
C ASP A 86 -26.77 8.69 16.95
N GLU A 87 -28.06 8.98 17.16
CA GLU A 87 -28.54 9.73 18.34
C GLU A 87 -28.22 8.99 19.64
N LEU A 88 -28.37 7.65 19.66
CA LEU A 88 -28.03 6.80 20.79
C LEU A 88 -26.56 6.92 21.14
N LEU A 89 -25.65 6.80 20.18
CA LEU A 89 -24.20 6.94 20.43
C LEU A 89 -23.83 8.31 20.99
N ILE A 90 -24.42 9.39 20.46
CA ILE A 90 -24.18 10.76 20.94
C ILE A 90 -24.69 10.93 22.37
N ALA A 91 -25.92 10.50 22.65
CA ALA A 91 -26.53 10.66 23.97
C ALA A 91 -25.81 9.80 25.02
N LEU A 92 -25.44 8.58 24.64
CA LEU A 92 -24.71 7.63 25.48
C LEU A 92 -23.31 8.16 25.84
N LYS A 93 -22.56 8.67 24.85
CA LYS A 93 -21.29 9.38 25.06
C LYS A 93 -21.46 10.54 26.04
N THR A 94 -22.42 11.42 25.80
CA THR A 94 -22.61 12.66 26.58
C THR A 94 -22.96 12.36 28.04
N LEU A 95 -23.90 11.44 28.27
CA LEU A 95 -24.35 11.09 29.61
C LEU A 95 -23.32 10.28 30.39
N PHE A 96 -22.67 9.30 29.75
CA PHE A 96 -21.67 8.47 30.42
C PHE A 96 -20.50 9.31 30.92
N ILE A 97 -19.98 10.21 30.08
CA ILE A 97 -18.92 11.14 30.50
C ILE A 97 -19.41 12.04 31.62
N LYS A 98 -20.58 12.66 31.48
CA LYS A 98 -21.10 13.61 32.48
C LYS A 98 -21.29 12.97 33.86
N LEU A 99 -21.74 11.73 33.92
CA LEU A 99 -21.99 11.01 35.16
C LEU A 99 -20.70 10.51 35.83
N PHE A 100 -19.72 10.07 35.03
CA PHE A 100 -18.53 9.37 35.54
C PHE A 100 -17.20 10.13 35.33
N GLN A 101 -17.24 11.41 34.96
CA GLN A 101 -16.05 12.22 34.63
C GLN A 101 -14.91 12.12 35.67
N PRO A 102 -15.15 12.24 36.99
CA PRO A 102 -14.07 12.22 37.97
C PRO A 102 -13.37 10.86 38.04
N PHE A 103 -14.15 9.78 37.93
CA PHE A 103 -13.64 8.42 37.89
C PHE A 103 -12.85 8.16 36.61
N LEU A 104 -13.41 8.52 35.45
CA LEU A 104 -12.79 8.29 34.15
C LEU A 104 -11.45 9.03 34.03
N ALA A 105 -11.35 10.26 34.53
CA ALA A 105 -10.10 11.00 34.55
C ALA A 105 -9.03 10.32 35.43
N THR A 106 -9.42 9.82 36.61
CA THR A 106 -8.52 9.10 37.52
C THR A 106 -8.07 7.76 36.94
N PHE A 107 -9.00 7.04 36.31
CA PHE A 107 -8.75 5.77 35.65
C PHE A 107 -7.75 5.91 34.50
N VAL A 108 -7.98 6.86 33.58
CA VAL A 108 -7.07 7.11 32.45
C VAL A 108 -5.68 7.55 32.94
N ALA A 109 -5.62 8.44 33.94
CA ALA A 109 -4.35 8.85 34.54
C ALA A 109 -3.58 7.64 35.12
N SER A 110 -4.25 6.72 35.79
CA SER A 110 -3.62 5.51 36.33
C SER A 110 -3.07 4.58 35.24
N LEU A 111 -3.74 4.49 34.09
CA LEU A 111 -3.29 3.69 32.95
C LEU A 111 -2.05 4.29 32.27
N HIS A 112 -1.97 5.62 32.16
CA HIS A 112 -0.81 6.29 31.55
C HIS A 112 0.43 6.27 32.46
N VAL A 113 0.27 6.26 33.78
CA VAL A 113 1.38 6.10 34.76
C VAL A 113 2.01 4.71 34.65
N GLY A 114 1.22 3.66 34.45
CA GLY A 114 1.72 2.31 34.24
C GLY A 114 2.51 2.10 32.93
N SER A 115 2.29 2.96 31.92
CA SER A 115 2.93 2.84 30.62
C SER A 115 4.26 3.60 30.48
N THR A 116 4.60 4.51 31.42
CA THR A 116 5.70 5.47 31.25
C THR A 116 6.81 5.40 32.30
N ALA A 117 6.71 4.50 33.30
CA ALA A 117 7.68 4.44 34.40
C ALA A 117 8.43 3.10 34.44
N LYS A 118 9.75 3.13 34.17
CA LYS A 118 10.68 2.20 34.83
C LYS A 118 10.71 2.60 36.31
N LEU A 119 10.04 1.87 37.18
CA LEU A 119 10.13 2.07 38.62
C LEU A 119 11.08 1.03 39.25
N PRO A 120 11.88 1.43 40.26
CA PRO A 120 12.60 0.51 41.12
C PRO A 120 11.60 -0.27 41.97
N TYR A 121 11.98 -1.51 42.25
CA TYR A 121 11.33 -2.48 43.12
C TYR A 121 10.56 -1.87 44.32
N SER A 122 9.23 -1.90 44.29
CA SER A 122 8.39 -1.94 45.50
C SER A 122 6.96 -2.38 45.18
N GLY A 123 6.52 -3.47 45.82
CA GLY A 123 5.15 -3.63 46.32
C GLY A 123 4.03 -3.88 45.31
N ASP A 124 3.65 -5.15 45.23
CA ASP A 124 2.42 -5.69 44.69
C ASP A 124 1.16 -4.86 45.05
N SER A 125 0.59 -4.18 44.05
CA SER A 125 -0.84 -3.83 44.07
C SER A 125 -1.36 -3.70 42.64
N SER A 126 -1.83 -4.80 42.05
CA SER A 126 -2.74 -4.71 40.92
C SER A 126 -4.02 -4.01 41.41
N THR A 127 -4.21 -2.74 41.08
CA THR A 127 -5.46 -2.03 41.35
C THR A 127 -6.59 -2.71 40.56
N SER A 128 -7.31 -3.63 41.20
CA SER A 128 -8.48 -4.27 40.61
C SER A 128 -9.65 -3.28 40.62
N TRP A 129 -9.94 -2.70 39.44
CA TRP A 129 -11.08 -1.80 39.25
C TRP A 129 -12.38 -2.60 39.18
N ASN A 130 -13.29 -2.40 40.14
CA ASN A 130 -14.63 -3.01 40.10
C ASN A 130 -15.62 -2.10 39.36
N PHE A 131 -15.62 -2.18 38.03
CA PHE A 131 -16.47 -1.36 37.16
C PHE A 131 -17.97 -1.54 37.43
N THR A 132 -18.42 -2.75 37.79
CA THR A 132 -19.83 -3.04 38.09
C THR A 132 -20.35 -2.23 39.28
N LYS A 133 -19.52 -2.03 40.32
CA LYS A 133 -19.88 -1.18 41.46
C LYS A 133 -19.80 0.30 41.11
N VAL A 134 -18.79 0.70 40.34
CA VAL A 134 -18.56 2.10 39.95
C VAL A 134 -19.68 2.62 39.04
N PHE A 135 -20.12 1.80 38.09
CA PHE A 135 -21.19 2.14 37.15
C PHE A 135 -22.57 1.67 37.63
N GLY A 136 -22.76 1.50 38.94
CA GLY A 136 -24.03 1.10 39.53
C GLY A 136 -25.17 2.03 39.09
N GLY A 137 -26.26 1.45 38.56
CA GLY A 137 -27.42 2.20 38.06
C GLY A 137 -27.29 2.73 36.62
N TRP A 138 -26.12 2.56 35.97
CA TRP A 138 -25.96 2.90 34.55
C TRP A 138 -26.90 2.09 33.66
N ASP A 139 -27.11 0.80 33.94
CA ASP A 139 -28.02 -0.06 33.17
C ASP A 139 -29.45 0.51 33.11
N THR A 140 -29.95 1.05 34.23
CA THR A 140 -31.28 1.64 34.33
C THR A 140 -31.40 2.94 33.55
N ILE A 141 -30.32 3.75 33.52
CA ILE A 141 -30.25 4.99 32.76
C ILE A 141 -30.20 4.67 31.27
N PHE A 142 -29.35 3.72 30.89
CA PHE A 142 -29.24 3.22 29.53
C PHE A 142 -30.58 2.70 29.02
N ASP A 143 -31.32 1.91 29.81
CA ASP A 143 -32.63 1.38 29.41
C ASP A 143 -33.67 2.46 29.17
N LYS A 144 -33.71 3.48 30.04
CA LYS A 144 -34.60 4.64 29.85
C LYS A 144 -34.27 5.40 28.57
N LEU A 145 -32.99 5.56 28.28
CA LEU A 145 -32.52 6.26 27.09
C LEU A 145 -32.83 5.47 25.81
N LEU A 146 -32.51 4.18 25.80
CA LEU A 146 -32.78 3.31 24.66
C LEU A 146 -34.28 3.28 24.37
N ARG A 147 -35.11 3.07 25.40
CA ARG A 147 -36.56 3.06 25.26
C ARG A 147 -37.11 4.39 24.75
N GLY A 148 -36.62 5.52 25.25
CA GLY A 148 -37.04 6.84 24.77
C GLY A 148 -36.71 7.08 23.30
N LEU A 149 -35.55 6.63 22.83
CA LEU A 149 -35.15 6.73 21.42
C LEU A 149 -35.91 5.75 20.52
N GLU A 150 -36.18 4.54 21.00
CA GLU A 150 -37.02 3.56 20.29
C GLU A 150 -38.46 4.06 20.14
N ASP A 151 -39.03 4.65 21.20
CA ASP A 151 -40.36 5.26 21.18
C ASP A 151 -40.42 6.46 20.22
N LYS A 152 -39.40 7.33 20.25
CA LYS A 152 -39.27 8.46 19.30
C LYS A 152 -39.19 7.96 17.85
N ALA A 153 -38.34 6.98 17.57
CA ALA A 153 -38.20 6.40 16.23
C ALA A 153 -39.48 5.69 15.76
N ALA A 154 -40.22 5.04 16.68
CA ALA A 154 -41.50 4.43 16.39
C ALA A 154 -42.58 5.48 16.09
N GLN A 155 -42.59 6.61 16.79
CA GLN A 155 -43.45 7.76 16.51
C GLN A 155 -43.13 8.38 15.15
N GLU A 156 -41.87 8.60 14.83
CA GLU A 156 -41.45 9.12 13.51
C GLU A 156 -41.86 8.18 12.38
N ARG A 157 -41.69 6.86 12.54
CA ARG A 157 -42.18 5.87 11.57
C ARG A 157 -43.70 5.92 11.41
N ARG A 158 -44.44 6.07 12.50
CA ARG A 158 -45.91 6.22 12.47
C ARG A 158 -46.33 7.52 11.79
N MET A 159 -45.65 8.64 12.07
CA MET A 159 -45.93 9.92 11.42
C MET A 159 -45.62 9.89 9.91
N ARG A 160 -44.54 9.21 9.51
CA ARG A 160 -44.22 8.95 8.09
C ARG A 160 -45.22 8.03 7.40
N ALA A 161 -45.85 7.12 8.14
CA ALA A 161 -46.88 6.22 7.61
C ALA A 161 -48.27 6.89 7.55
N VAL A 162 -48.54 7.89 8.41
CA VAL A 162 -49.82 8.62 8.48
C VAL A 162 -49.87 9.81 7.50
N HIS A 163 -48.72 10.35 7.11
CA HIS A 163 -48.60 11.27 5.98
C HIS A 163 -47.91 10.59 4.80
N PRO A 164 -48.64 9.91 3.88
CA PRO A 164 -48.10 9.79 2.54
C PRO A 164 -47.84 11.22 2.06
N ALA A 165 -46.70 11.47 1.44
CA ALA A 165 -46.35 12.78 0.94
C ALA A 165 -47.47 13.29 0.00
N HIS A 166 -48.37 14.12 0.52
CA HIS A 166 -49.07 15.08 -0.31
C HIS A 166 -48.02 16.14 -0.66
N SER A 167 -47.38 15.95 -1.80
CA SER A 167 -46.70 17.04 -2.49
C SER A 167 -47.76 18.11 -2.77
N THR A 168 -47.80 19.15 -1.93
CA THR A 168 -48.43 20.41 -2.29
C THR A 168 -47.64 20.98 -3.46
N ILE A 169 -48.19 20.82 -4.66
CA ILE A 169 -47.81 21.55 -5.85
C ILE A 169 -48.10 23.02 -5.57
N ALA A 170 -47.05 23.80 -5.29
CA ALA A 170 -47.06 25.24 -5.51
C ALA A 170 -46.82 25.47 -7.00
N GLY A 171 -47.60 26.40 -7.58
CA GLY A 171 -47.95 26.43 -8.99
C GLY A 171 -46.80 26.55 -10.00
N ILE A 172 -47.00 25.86 -11.13
CA ILE A 172 -46.33 26.10 -12.41
C ILE A 172 -47.33 26.90 -13.27
N PRO A 173 -46.90 27.95 -14.01
CA PRO A 173 -47.76 28.75 -14.88
C PRO A 173 -48.30 27.91 -16.07
N PRO A 174 -49.38 28.34 -16.74
CA PRO A 174 -50.08 27.49 -17.68
C PRO A 174 -49.27 27.30 -18.97
N SER A 175 -49.18 26.06 -19.45
CA SER A 175 -48.87 25.75 -20.83
C SER A 175 -49.99 24.87 -21.38
N GLU A 176 -50.61 25.35 -22.44
CA GLU A 176 -51.72 24.74 -23.17
C GLU A 176 -51.31 23.40 -23.82
N ASP A 177 -52.16 22.39 -23.61
CA ASP A 177 -52.83 21.59 -24.66
C ASP A 177 -52.01 20.72 -25.64
N ILE A 178 -52.16 19.38 -25.52
CA ILE A 178 -53.01 18.49 -26.36
C ILE A 178 -52.49 17.04 -26.41
N ASP A 179 -53.38 16.14 -25.99
CA ASP A 179 -53.65 14.74 -26.40
C ASP A 179 -52.52 13.80 -26.85
N THR A 180 -52.39 12.66 -26.15
CA THR A 180 -52.96 11.37 -26.62
C THR A 180 -52.80 10.23 -25.58
N VAL A 181 -53.87 9.42 -25.46
CA VAL A 181 -54.06 8.23 -24.61
C VAL A 181 -53.44 6.97 -25.28
N PRO A 182 -53.10 5.89 -24.54
CA PRO A 182 -52.07 4.93 -24.89
C PRO A 182 -52.60 3.63 -25.50
N ALA A 183 -51.74 2.86 -26.17
CA ALA A 183 -52.01 1.48 -26.54
C ALA A 183 -50.78 0.58 -26.34
N ALA A 184 -51.08 -0.66 -25.99
CA ALA A 184 -50.22 -1.69 -25.44
C ALA A 184 -49.23 -2.31 -26.46
N SER A 185 -48.34 -3.12 -25.88
CA SER A 185 -47.33 -3.98 -26.46
C SER A 185 -47.72 -4.71 -27.75
N ASP A 186 -46.81 -4.68 -28.73
CA ASP A 186 -46.52 -5.84 -29.56
C ASP A 186 -45.03 -5.91 -29.92
N SER A 187 -44.53 -7.13 -29.91
CA SER A 187 -43.18 -7.53 -30.28
C SER A 187 -43.02 -7.55 -31.80
N GLU A 188 -42.17 -6.68 -32.37
CA GLU A 188 -41.69 -6.83 -33.74
C GLU A 188 -40.18 -6.56 -33.88
N VAL A 189 -39.53 -7.49 -34.57
CA VAL A 189 -38.11 -7.58 -34.90
C VAL A 189 -37.70 -6.36 -35.72
N HIS A 190 -36.65 -5.65 -35.31
CA HIS A 190 -36.13 -4.51 -36.07
C HIS A 190 -35.20 -4.97 -37.19
N ASP A 191 -35.59 -4.69 -38.44
CA ASP A 191 -34.82 -4.94 -39.65
C ASP A 191 -33.48 -4.19 -39.66
N GLU A 192 -32.40 -4.91 -39.95
CA GLU A 192 -31.00 -4.43 -40.02
C GLU A 192 -30.82 -3.24 -40.99
N GLN A 193 -31.72 -3.08 -41.96
CA GLN A 193 -31.70 -2.01 -42.96
C GLN A 193 -32.08 -0.63 -42.38
N GLN A 194 -32.86 -0.59 -41.30
CA GLN A 194 -33.27 0.67 -40.65
C GLN A 194 -32.12 1.27 -39.84
N ILE A 195 -31.32 0.41 -39.19
CA ILE A 195 -30.14 0.79 -38.41
C ILE A 195 -29.04 1.33 -39.34
N ALA A 196 -28.83 0.70 -40.50
CA ALA A 196 -27.85 1.14 -41.49
C ALA A 196 -28.15 2.55 -42.06
N ARG A 197 -29.43 2.88 -42.33
CA ARG A 197 -29.82 4.23 -42.79
C ARG A 197 -29.57 5.31 -41.75
N ASN A 198 -29.84 5.02 -40.47
CA ASN A 198 -29.67 5.99 -39.39
C ASN A 198 -28.19 6.32 -39.13
N VAL A 199 -27.30 5.33 -39.25
CA VAL A 199 -25.83 5.53 -39.13
C VAL A 199 -25.29 6.36 -40.30
N GLN A 200 -25.81 6.16 -41.51
CA GLN A 200 -25.35 6.87 -42.71
C GLN A 200 -25.83 8.33 -42.74
N ALA A 201 -27.02 8.62 -42.21
CA ALA A 201 -27.52 9.97 -42.01
C ALA A 201 -26.68 10.79 -40.99
N LEU A 202 -26.16 10.13 -39.95
CA LEU A 202 -25.27 10.76 -38.96
C LEU A 202 -23.90 11.10 -39.57
N LYS A 203 -23.37 10.22 -40.42
CA LYS A 203 -22.07 10.40 -41.11
C LYS A 203 -22.09 11.55 -42.13
N ASN A 204 -23.24 11.79 -42.77
CA ASN A 204 -23.42 12.91 -43.70
C ASN A 204 -23.54 14.27 -43.00
N ARG A 205 -24.04 14.32 -41.75
CA ARG A 205 -24.07 15.56 -40.96
C ARG A 205 -22.69 15.99 -40.44
N LEU A 206 -21.79 15.06 -40.16
CA LEU A 206 -20.43 15.35 -39.68
C LEU A 206 -19.46 15.83 -40.76
N ARG A 207 -19.75 15.57 -42.04
CA ARG A 207 -18.88 15.98 -43.18
C ARG A 207 -19.15 17.38 -43.73
N GLY A 208 -20.18 18.08 -43.24
CA GLY A 208 -20.67 19.33 -43.84
C GLY A 208 -20.12 20.65 -43.26
N ARG A 209 -19.19 20.63 -42.29
CA ARG A 209 -18.70 21.87 -41.66
C ARG A 209 -17.19 22.03 -41.83
N GLY A 210 -16.79 22.70 -42.91
CA GLY A 210 -15.40 23.12 -43.14
C GLY A 210 -15.07 23.56 -44.58
N GLY A 211 -15.65 24.67 -45.06
CA GLY A 211 -15.05 25.53 -46.09
C GLY A 211 -14.30 26.68 -45.39
N GLN A 212 -13.34 27.42 -45.94
CA GLN A 212 -13.02 27.74 -47.34
C GLN A 212 -11.69 28.54 -47.36
N GLY A 213 -10.88 28.43 -48.43
CA GLY A 213 -10.04 29.57 -48.90
C GLY A 213 -8.59 29.31 -49.33
N GLY A 214 -8.33 29.34 -50.65
CA GLY A 214 -7.23 30.16 -51.20
C GLY A 214 -5.95 29.49 -51.74
N ARG A 215 -5.96 29.12 -53.03
CA ARG A 215 -4.83 28.74 -53.90
C ARG A 215 -3.89 29.93 -54.23
N ARG A 216 -2.56 29.71 -54.27
CA ARG A 216 -1.66 29.91 -55.45
C ARG A 216 -0.19 29.68 -55.07
N GLY A 217 0.54 28.95 -55.92
CA GLY A 217 1.93 28.55 -55.69
C GLY A 217 2.98 29.40 -56.40
N ARG A 218 4.25 29.20 -56.04
CA ARG A 218 5.43 29.08 -56.91
C ARG A 218 6.71 28.95 -56.06
N SER A 219 7.61 28.10 -56.53
CA SER A 219 9.07 28.20 -56.46
C SER A 219 9.74 28.42 -55.09
N ARG A 220 10.34 27.35 -54.54
CA ARG A 220 11.37 27.43 -53.50
C ARG A 220 12.72 27.57 -54.20
N VAL A 221 13.30 28.76 -54.08
CA VAL A 221 14.65 29.14 -54.52
C VAL A 221 15.65 28.69 -53.46
N GLU A 222 16.71 28.03 -53.91
CA GLU A 222 17.97 27.83 -53.19
C GLU A 222 18.61 29.19 -52.88
N ILE A 223 19.02 29.39 -51.63
CA ILE A 223 20.05 30.36 -51.29
C ILE A 223 21.06 29.63 -50.41
N GLY A 224 22.17 29.26 -51.03
CA GLY A 224 23.42 29.08 -50.34
C GLY A 224 23.94 30.42 -49.85
N SER A 225 24.62 30.39 -48.72
CA SER A 225 25.59 31.41 -48.35
C SER A 225 26.80 30.71 -47.78
N GLU A 226 27.75 30.52 -48.68
CA GLU A 226 29.16 30.32 -48.43
C GLU A 226 29.66 31.38 -47.44
N ARG A 227 30.45 30.95 -46.45
CA ARG A 227 31.56 31.77 -45.94
C ARG A 227 32.79 30.90 -45.79
N GLU A 228 33.85 31.46 -46.34
CA GLU A 228 35.12 30.87 -46.71
C GLU A 228 36.01 30.46 -45.54
N SER A 229 36.86 29.48 -45.82
CA SER A 229 38.04 29.05 -45.08
C SER A 229 39.32 29.61 -45.72
N VAL A 230 40.31 30.09 -44.95
CA VAL A 230 41.77 29.79 -45.09
C VAL A 230 42.59 30.32 -43.88
N PRO A 231 43.89 29.97 -43.64
CA PRO A 231 44.36 29.42 -42.36
C PRO A 231 45.62 30.14 -41.77
N GLY A 232 46.19 29.63 -40.67
CA GLY A 232 47.62 29.87 -40.37
C GLY A 232 48.09 29.81 -38.90
N SER A 233 49.03 28.90 -38.66
CA SER A 233 50.16 28.88 -37.69
C SER A 233 49.98 28.58 -36.19
N ASP A 234 50.49 27.39 -35.85
CA ASP A 234 51.53 27.05 -34.84
C ASP A 234 51.30 27.27 -33.34
N SER A 235 51.28 26.17 -32.59
CA SER A 235 52.41 25.75 -31.73
C SER A 235 52.12 24.45 -30.98
N GLU A 236 53.13 23.57 -30.94
CA GLU A 236 53.18 22.23 -30.33
C GLU A 236 53.17 22.25 -28.78
N ASN A 237 52.54 21.25 -28.15
CA ASN A 237 53.24 20.28 -27.29
C ASN A 237 52.34 19.09 -26.85
N PRO A 238 52.87 17.86 -26.74
CA PRO A 238 52.07 16.64 -26.62
C PRO A 238 51.98 16.12 -25.17
N ILE A 239 50.78 15.73 -24.73
CA ILE A 239 50.60 14.82 -23.58
C ILE A 239 49.68 13.69 -24.01
N SER A 240 50.22 12.47 -24.00
CA SER A 240 49.54 11.25 -24.42
C SER A 240 48.30 10.97 -23.56
N LYS A 241 47.10 11.10 -24.15
CA LYS A 241 45.89 10.47 -23.62
C LYS A 241 45.57 9.24 -24.47
N ARG A 242 45.58 8.07 -23.82
CA ARG A 242 45.06 6.79 -24.36
C ARG A 242 43.71 7.04 -25.02
N LYS A 243 43.57 6.65 -26.30
CA LYS A 243 42.29 6.69 -27.04
C LYS A 243 41.26 5.84 -26.30
N ALA A 244 40.24 6.48 -25.74
CA ALA A 244 39.00 5.79 -25.40
C ALA A 244 38.42 5.20 -26.70
N ARG A 245 38.04 3.92 -26.68
CA ARG A 245 37.29 3.30 -27.79
C ARG A 245 36.05 4.15 -28.03
N THR A 246 36.01 4.83 -29.17
CA THR A 246 34.82 5.52 -29.67
C THR A 246 33.70 4.49 -29.73
N LYS A 247 32.70 4.57 -28.83
CA LYS A 247 31.47 3.80 -28.99
C LYS A 247 30.85 4.26 -30.31
N GLU A 248 30.82 3.37 -31.29
CA GLU A 248 30.08 3.62 -32.53
C GLU A 248 28.64 3.95 -32.17
N GLN A 249 28.16 5.10 -32.62
CA GLN A 249 26.77 5.48 -32.42
C GLN A 249 25.89 4.47 -33.15
N ARG A 250 24.87 3.98 -32.45
CA ARG A 250 23.86 3.07 -33.00
C ARG A 250 23.19 3.76 -34.19
N LYS A 251 23.37 3.22 -35.39
CA LYS A 251 22.64 3.65 -36.59
C LYS A 251 21.17 3.25 -36.44
N TRP A 252 20.31 4.21 -36.12
CA TRP A 252 18.88 4.05 -36.37
C TRP A 252 18.65 4.38 -37.85
N GLY A 253 18.60 3.36 -38.71
CA GLY A 253 18.32 3.51 -40.14
C GLY A 253 17.08 2.73 -40.56
N ASP A 254 16.49 3.11 -41.69
CA ASP A 254 15.29 2.49 -42.29
C ASP A 254 15.52 1.07 -42.87
N GLN A 255 16.67 0.45 -42.60
CA GLN A 255 17.01 -0.90 -43.08
C GLN A 255 16.84 -1.90 -41.94
N ALA A 256 16.12 -3.00 -42.24
CA ALA A 256 15.96 -4.10 -41.30
C ALA A 256 17.34 -4.67 -40.91
N PRO A 257 17.58 -5.01 -39.63
CA PRO A 257 18.84 -5.59 -39.18
C PRO A 257 19.18 -6.84 -40.00
N THR A 258 20.43 -6.96 -40.43
CA THR A 258 20.89 -8.18 -41.11
C THR A 258 21.01 -9.32 -40.11
N GLU A 259 21.02 -10.57 -40.59
CA GLU A 259 21.19 -11.76 -39.74
C GLU A 259 22.49 -11.70 -38.92
N SER A 260 23.57 -11.16 -39.51
CA SER A 260 24.83 -10.89 -38.79
C SER A 260 24.70 -9.82 -37.72
N ASP A 261 23.90 -8.77 -37.95
CA ASP A 261 23.66 -7.73 -36.94
C ASP A 261 22.86 -8.31 -35.78
N MET A 262 21.85 -9.13 -36.07
CA MET A 262 21.05 -9.82 -35.05
C MET A 262 21.88 -10.81 -34.25
N ALA A 263 22.73 -11.61 -34.91
CA ALA A 263 23.65 -12.54 -34.26
C ALA A 263 24.68 -11.82 -33.38
N SER A 264 25.22 -10.67 -33.82
CA SER A 264 26.15 -9.86 -33.01
C SER A 264 25.53 -9.27 -31.75
N LEU A 265 24.19 -9.19 -31.71
CA LEU A 265 23.41 -8.68 -30.58
C LEU A 265 22.76 -9.81 -29.76
N ASP A 266 22.92 -11.06 -30.20
CA ASP A 266 22.43 -12.24 -29.50
C ASP A 266 23.47 -12.71 -28.48
N TYR A 267 23.28 -12.27 -27.24
CA TYR A 267 24.13 -12.67 -26.11
C TYR A 267 23.68 -13.98 -25.46
N SER A 268 22.69 -14.68 -26.05
CA SER A 268 22.03 -15.81 -25.42
C SER A 268 22.68 -17.17 -25.68
N PHE A 269 23.50 -17.29 -26.73
CA PHE A 269 24.28 -18.48 -27.07
C PHE A 269 25.79 -18.19 -27.01
N VAL A 270 26.58 -19.22 -26.72
CA VAL A 270 28.05 -19.22 -26.84
C VAL A 270 28.38 -20.24 -27.93
N ASP A 271 29.13 -19.86 -28.95
CA ASP A 271 29.71 -20.83 -29.89
C ASP A 271 30.67 -21.72 -29.12
N GLU A 272 30.43 -23.03 -29.09
CA GLU A 272 31.27 -24.04 -28.41
C GLU A 272 32.67 -24.22 -29.05
N VAL A 273 33.07 -23.37 -30.00
CA VAL A 273 34.30 -23.55 -30.82
C VAL A 273 35.26 -22.36 -30.76
N ALA A 274 35.10 -21.43 -29.82
CA ALA A 274 36.09 -20.36 -29.62
C ALA A 274 37.06 -20.73 -28.49
N ASP A 275 38.36 -20.75 -28.84
CA ASP A 275 39.55 -20.91 -28.00
C ASP A 275 39.43 -20.40 -26.55
N ASP A 276 40.20 -21.04 -25.67
CA ASP A 276 40.36 -20.94 -24.21
C ASP A 276 40.77 -19.56 -23.65
N HIS A 277 40.25 -18.48 -24.25
CA HIS A 277 40.40 -17.10 -23.83
C HIS A 277 39.03 -16.43 -23.74
N GLN A 278 38.18 -16.95 -22.84
CA GLN A 278 37.07 -16.14 -22.31
C GLN A 278 37.69 -14.90 -21.65
N SER A 279 37.54 -13.73 -22.27
CA SER A 279 37.78 -12.49 -21.54
C SER A 279 36.90 -12.53 -20.29
N PRO A 280 37.48 -12.46 -19.07
CA PRO A 280 36.70 -12.56 -17.85
C PRO A 280 35.61 -11.49 -17.93
N LEU A 281 34.35 -11.92 -17.92
CA LEU A 281 33.23 -11.00 -17.80
C LEU A 281 33.51 -10.14 -16.56
N ASP A 282 33.40 -8.83 -16.71
CA ASP A 282 33.70 -7.89 -15.63
C ASP A 282 32.63 -8.02 -14.54
N MET A 283 32.87 -8.94 -13.59
CA MET A 283 31.98 -9.26 -12.47
C MET A 283 31.67 -8.02 -11.60
N SER A 284 32.54 -6.99 -11.65
CA SER A 284 32.31 -5.72 -10.95
C SER A 284 31.11 -4.95 -11.48
N SER A 285 30.68 -5.21 -12.72
CA SER A 285 29.47 -4.60 -13.31
C SER A 285 28.16 -5.27 -12.87
N LEU A 286 28.23 -6.50 -12.36
CA LEU A 286 27.07 -7.30 -11.95
C LEU A 286 26.83 -7.25 -10.44
N VAL A 287 27.92 -7.13 -9.67
CA VAL A 287 27.93 -7.06 -8.21
C VAL A 287 28.70 -5.81 -7.79
N ASP A 288 28.00 -4.88 -7.14
CA ASP A 288 28.65 -3.77 -6.47
C ASP A 288 29.02 -4.21 -5.05
N ASN A 289 30.31 -4.49 -4.85
CA ASN A 289 30.86 -4.90 -3.56
C ASN A 289 30.59 -3.88 -2.45
N SER A 290 30.50 -2.59 -2.78
CA SER A 290 30.18 -1.55 -1.81
C SER A 290 28.73 -1.58 -1.36
N SER A 291 27.86 -2.24 -2.14
CA SER A 291 26.42 -2.38 -1.95
C SER A 291 25.99 -3.75 -1.44
N LEU A 292 26.93 -4.66 -1.15
CA LEU A 292 26.65 -5.98 -0.58
C LEU A 292 26.07 -5.88 0.84
N GLY A 293 25.18 -6.81 1.15
CA GLY A 293 24.61 -7.03 2.47
C GLY A 293 25.61 -7.50 3.53
N VAL A 294 25.10 -7.86 4.70
CA VAL A 294 25.90 -8.34 5.84
C VAL A 294 25.52 -9.79 6.13
N ARG A 295 26.50 -10.62 6.49
CA ARG A 295 26.23 -11.95 7.05
C ARG A 295 26.08 -11.87 8.56
N THR A 296 25.00 -12.45 9.09
CA THR A 296 24.74 -12.51 10.53
C THR A 296 25.62 -13.56 11.20
N GLN A 297 25.56 -13.64 12.54
CA GLN A 297 26.28 -14.65 13.32
C GLN A 297 25.84 -16.09 12.97
N ASP A 298 24.63 -16.26 12.43
CA ASP A 298 24.06 -17.54 12.00
C ASP A 298 24.37 -17.87 10.52
N ASP A 299 25.35 -17.17 9.92
CA ASP A 299 25.74 -17.29 8.50
C ASP A 299 24.59 -16.97 7.50
N LEU A 300 23.59 -16.21 7.94
CA LEU A 300 22.49 -15.76 7.10
C LEU A 300 22.90 -14.49 6.35
N TYR A 301 22.67 -14.44 5.04
CA TYR A 301 22.92 -13.23 4.25
C TYR A 301 21.69 -12.30 4.28
N GLU A 302 21.85 -11.17 4.95
CA GLU A 302 20.85 -10.10 5.02
C GLU A 302 21.21 -8.97 4.05
N VAL A 303 20.27 -8.57 3.21
CA VAL A 303 20.43 -7.37 2.37
C VAL A 303 20.51 -6.14 3.26
N ARG A 304 21.22 -5.10 2.80
CA ARG A 304 21.27 -3.84 3.55
C ARG A 304 19.89 -3.22 3.69
N ASP A 305 19.72 -2.47 4.76
CA ASP A 305 18.59 -1.57 4.89
C ASP A 305 18.73 -0.41 3.93
N TRP A 306 17.59 0.06 3.41
CA TRP A 306 17.57 1.36 2.77
C TRP A 306 17.74 2.45 3.83
N GLU A 307 18.79 3.26 3.67
CA GLU A 307 19.10 4.38 4.55
C GLU A 307 18.73 5.71 3.89
N PHE A 308 18.08 6.58 4.65
CA PHE A 308 17.81 7.95 4.23
C PHE A 308 19.01 8.82 4.62
N ALA A 309 19.80 9.25 3.64
CA ALA A 309 20.91 10.16 3.86
C ALA A 309 20.41 11.58 4.09
N ALA A 310 20.06 11.92 5.34
CA ALA A 310 19.80 13.30 5.71
C ALA A 310 21.09 14.11 5.51
N GLN A 311 21.07 15.11 4.62
CA GLN A 311 22.18 16.07 4.50
C GLN A 311 22.29 16.86 5.81
N GLY A 312 23.22 16.44 6.68
CA GLY A 312 23.57 17.15 7.91
C GLY A 312 22.62 16.88 9.08
N GLU A 313 23.23 16.50 10.20
CA GLU A 313 22.67 16.32 11.55
C GLU A 313 21.88 15.03 11.85
N LYS A 314 22.62 14.16 12.56
CA LYS A 314 22.22 13.16 13.57
C LYS A 314 21.36 11.98 13.10
N GLY A 315 21.86 10.78 13.44
CA GLY A 315 21.28 9.50 13.04
C GLY A 315 19.84 9.33 13.50
N ALA A 316 19.11 8.43 12.84
CA ALA A 316 17.70 8.14 13.10
C ALA A 316 17.40 7.78 14.57
N ASP A 317 18.37 7.21 15.29
CA ASP A 317 18.27 6.91 16.72
C ASP A 317 18.35 8.18 17.59
N ASP A 318 19.12 9.19 17.17
CA ASP A 318 19.22 10.46 17.87
C ASP A 318 17.96 11.30 17.72
N VAL A 319 17.19 11.20 16.64
CA VAL A 319 15.94 11.99 16.49
C VAL A 319 14.85 11.46 17.44
N ILE A 320 14.72 10.15 17.59
CA ILE A 320 13.77 9.53 18.54
C ILE A 320 14.20 9.81 19.98
N VAL A 321 15.51 9.72 20.28
CA VAL A 321 16.07 10.02 21.60
C VAL A 321 16.07 11.52 21.91
N GLU A 322 16.22 12.41 20.93
CA GLU A 322 16.24 13.87 21.08
C GLU A 322 14.81 14.43 21.18
N VAL A 323 13.81 13.82 20.54
CA VAL A 323 12.39 14.09 20.79
C VAL A 323 11.97 13.61 22.20
N LEU A 324 12.58 12.53 22.71
CA LEU A 324 12.38 12.06 24.09
C LEU A 324 13.18 12.87 25.12
N LYS A 325 14.35 13.44 24.77
CA LYS A 325 15.21 14.23 25.66
C LYS A 325 14.91 15.74 25.67
N LYS A 326 14.42 16.33 24.58
CA LYS A 326 14.05 17.77 24.53
C LYS A 326 12.81 18.14 25.35
N GLY A 327 12.21 17.17 26.05
CA GLY A 327 11.22 17.41 27.11
C GLY A 327 11.82 17.84 28.46
N GLY A 328 13.15 17.93 28.62
CA GLY A 328 13.78 18.31 29.88
C GLY A 328 15.09 19.07 29.73
N GLN A 329 15.09 20.32 30.20
CA GLN A 329 16.24 21.16 30.58
C GLN A 329 17.10 21.80 29.47
N ASN A 330 16.93 23.11 29.24
CA ASN A 330 17.85 24.16 29.74
C ASN A 330 17.57 25.53 29.11
N ALA A 331 17.28 26.53 29.94
CA ALA A 331 17.57 27.93 29.65
C ALA A 331 18.00 28.62 30.95
N LYS A 332 19.25 29.11 30.99
CA LYS A 332 19.77 29.98 32.07
C LYS A 332 19.24 31.42 31.86
N PRO A 333 19.02 32.19 32.95
CA PRO A 333 18.35 33.48 32.89
C PRO A 333 19.34 34.62 32.60
N THR A 334 18.94 35.56 31.75
CA THR A 334 19.53 36.90 31.67
C THR A 334 18.46 37.94 31.99
N SER A 335 18.86 38.90 32.81
CA SER A 335 18.07 39.89 33.53
C SER A 335 17.85 41.19 32.75
N GLY A 336 16.64 41.77 32.81
CA GLY A 336 16.35 43.17 32.43
C GLY A 336 14.93 43.41 31.91
N PRO A 337 14.34 44.63 32.06
CA PRO A 337 13.19 44.80 32.95
C PRO A 337 11.81 45.02 32.29
N LEU A 338 10.81 44.43 32.95
CA LEU A 338 9.47 44.95 33.30
C LEU A 338 8.74 45.86 32.29
N GLY A 339 7.74 45.30 31.61
CA GLY A 339 6.72 46.09 30.90
C GLY A 339 5.62 45.32 30.16
N ALA A 340 5.72 43.99 29.99
CA ALA A 340 4.77 43.23 29.15
C ALA A 340 4.39 41.83 29.69
N PHE A 341 4.40 41.63 31.01
CA PHE A 341 4.21 40.30 31.63
C PHE A 341 2.77 39.95 32.06
N GLY A 342 1.77 40.82 31.82
CA GLY A 342 0.39 40.57 32.24
C GLY A 342 -0.42 39.61 31.35
N SER A 343 -0.10 39.48 30.05
CA SER A 343 -0.92 38.72 29.09
C SER A 343 -0.29 37.41 28.60
N ILE A 344 1.02 37.23 28.80
CA ILE A 344 1.77 36.05 28.34
C ILE A 344 1.82 34.97 29.44
N PHE A 345 1.83 35.34 30.72
CA PHE A 345 1.95 34.38 31.82
C PHE A 345 0.67 33.55 32.07
N ALA A 346 -0.50 34.03 31.63
CA ALA A 346 -1.75 33.26 31.66
C ALA A 346 -1.85 32.20 30.55
N ARG A 347 -0.95 32.25 29.55
CA ARG A 347 -0.89 31.26 28.45
C ARG A 347 0.14 30.15 28.67
N LEU A 348 1.00 30.25 29.69
CA LEU A 348 2.13 29.33 29.88
C LEU A 348 1.82 28.11 30.78
N THR A 349 0.64 28.06 31.40
CA THR A 349 0.23 26.97 32.31
C THR A 349 -1.04 26.24 31.86
N GLY A 350 -1.64 26.65 30.75
CA GLY A 350 -2.87 26.07 30.23
C GLY A 350 -2.58 25.01 29.18
N SER A 351 -2.81 23.73 29.50
CA SER A 351 -2.98 22.69 28.49
C SER A 351 -4.06 23.13 27.50
N LYS A 352 -3.69 23.45 26.26
CA LYS A 352 -4.65 23.85 25.22
C LYS A 352 -5.38 22.58 24.74
N VAL A 353 -6.71 22.62 24.73
CA VAL A 353 -7.53 21.58 24.08
C VAL A 353 -7.53 21.89 22.58
N LEU A 354 -7.15 20.91 21.77
CA LEU A 354 -7.14 21.05 20.32
C LEU A 354 -8.57 21.05 19.77
N THR A 355 -8.95 22.15 19.13
CA THR A 355 -10.22 22.28 18.42
C THR A 355 -10.04 21.96 16.93
N GLU A 356 -11.13 21.68 16.22
CA GLU A 356 -11.09 21.40 14.79
C GLU A 356 -10.53 22.58 13.98
N ASP A 357 -10.90 23.81 14.36
CA ASP A 357 -10.47 25.02 13.68
C ASP A 357 -8.97 25.32 13.88
N ASP A 358 -8.40 24.92 15.02
CA ASP A 358 -6.95 24.99 15.25
C ASP A 358 -6.16 24.03 14.34
N LEU A 359 -6.76 22.88 13.99
CA LEU A 359 -6.11 21.79 13.26
C LEU A 359 -6.18 21.97 11.74
N LYS A 360 -7.30 22.49 11.22
CA LYS A 360 -7.54 22.70 9.77
C LYS A 360 -6.35 23.25 8.98
N PRO A 361 -5.73 24.40 9.35
CA PRO A 361 -4.64 24.97 8.56
C PRO A 361 -3.37 24.10 8.57
N VAL A 362 -3.10 23.43 9.69
CA VAL A 362 -1.93 22.54 9.83
C VAL A 362 -2.14 21.25 9.04
N LEU A 363 -3.33 20.66 9.10
CA LEU A 363 -3.67 19.44 8.37
C LEU A 363 -3.65 19.67 6.86
N GLU A 364 -4.12 20.82 6.37
CA GLU A 364 -4.04 21.13 4.94
C GLU A 364 -2.58 21.30 4.49
N ALA A 365 -1.74 21.96 5.27
CA ALA A 365 -0.31 22.05 4.98
C ALA A 365 0.37 20.67 4.96
N MET A 366 0.05 19.80 5.92
CA MET A 366 0.58 18.43 5.98
C MET A 366 0.08 17.57 4.81
N LYS A 367 -1.18 17.71 4.41
CA LYS A 367 -1.74 17.05 3.23
C LYS A 367 -0.95 17.44 1.97
N GLN A 368 -0.71 18.73 1.75
CA GLN A 368 0.09 19.19 0.61
C GLN A 368 1.53 18.65 0.67
N HIS A 369 2.11 18.57 1.87
CA HIS A 369 3.44 18.00 2.07
C HIS A 369 3.48 16.49 1.72
N LEU A 370 2.51 15.69 2.15
CA LEU A 370 2.41 14.28 1.78
C LEU A 370 2.29 14.10 0.26
N MET A 371 1.46 14.92 -0.40
CA MET A 371 1.33 14.90 -1.86
C MET A 371 2.64 15.26 -2.57
N LYS A 372 3.38 16.26 -2.06
CA LYS A 372 4.73 16.64 -2.57
C LYS A 372 5.71 15.45 -2.45
N LYS A 373 5.58 14.64 -1.41
CA LYS A 373 6.37 13.41 -1.17
C LYS A 373 5.85 12.19 -1.94
N ASN A 374 5.00 12.38 -2.96
CA ASN A 374 4.43 11.34 -3.81
C ASN A 374 3.47 10.38 -3.09
N VAL A 375 2.80 10.84 -2.03
CA VAL A 375 1.64 10.12 -1.46
C VAL A 375 0.42 10.43 -2.32
N ALA A 376 -0.38 9.42 -2.63
CA ALA A 376 -1.61 9.59 -3.40
C ALA A 376 -2.56 10.57 -2.71
N LYS A 377 -3.29 11.38 -3.50
CA LYS A 377 -4.13 12.48 -2.99
C LYS A 377 -5.19 11.96 -2.02
N GLU A 378 -5.94 10.95 -2.43
CA GLU A 378 -7.01 10.35 -1.62
C GLU A 378 -6.47 9.78 -0.31
N ILE A 379 -5.25 9.22 -0.33
CA ILE A 379 -4.61 8.64 0.85
C ILE A 379 -4.12 9.76 1.78
N SER A 380 -3.54 10.83 1.23
CA SER A 380 -3.13 12.01 2.00
C SER A 380 -4.32 12.65 2.71
N GLU A 381 -5.47 12.73 2.04
CA GLU A 381 -6.73 13.24 2.62
C GLU A 381 -7.21 12.36 3.77
N LYS A 382 -7.33 11.05 3.55
CA LYS A 382 -7.77 10.09 4.58
C LYS A 382 -6.85 10.07 5.79
N VAL A 383 -5.53 10.01 5.58
CA VAL A 383 -4.55 9.98 6.67
C VAL A 383 -4.61 11.27 7.50
N CYS A 384 -4.71 12.44 6.86
CA CYS A 384 -4.83 13.71 7.57
C CYS A 384 -6.17 13.85 8.30
N GLU A 385 -7.27 13.36 7.72
CA GLU A 385 -8.58 13.33 8.36
C GLU A 385 -8.57 12.45 9.61
N ASP A 386 -8.05 11.21 9.51
CA ASP A 386 -7.93 10.28 10.63
C ASP A 386 -7.06 10.88 11.76
N VAL A 387 -5.95 11.55 11.40
CA VAL A 387 -5.10 12.26 12.36
C VAL A 387 -5.86 13.42 13.02
N GLY A 388 -6.57 14.24 12.25
CA GLY A 388 -7.39 15.33 12.76
C GLY A 388 -8.43 14.84 13.75
N GLN A 389 -9.22 13.84 13.36
CA GLN A 389 -10.22 13.21 14.23
C GLN A 389 -9.58 12.64 15.50
N SER A 390 -8.38 12.09 15.44
CA SER A 390 -7.68 11.54 16.62
C SER A 390 -7.17 12.62 17.61
N LEU A 391 -6.95 13.84 17.14
CA LEU A 391 -6.39 14.95 17.90
C LEU A 391 -7.46 15.90 18.46
N VAL A 392 -8.64 15.97 17.85
CA VAL A 392 -9.75 16.79 18.37
C VAL A 392 -10.08 16.39 19.81
N GLY A 393 -10.09 17.37 20.70
CA GLY A 393 -10.35 17.20 22.13
C GLY A 393 -9.14 16.80 22.96
N LYS A 394 -8.00 16.42 22.36
CA LYS A 394 -6.78 16.10 23.12
C LYS A 394 -6.17 17.36 23.71
N LYS A 395 -5.68 17.22 24.95
CA LYS A 395 -4.89 18.25 25.63
C LYS A 395 -3.44 18.12 25.20
N VAL A 396 -2.88 19.15 24.57
CA VAL A 396 -1.44 19.23 24.32
C VAL A 396 -0.73 19.81 25.53
N GLY A 397 0.45 19.27 25.83
CA GLY A 397 1.30 19.76 26.92
C GLY A 397 1.70 21.21 26.70
N GLY A 398 1.93 21.96 27.78
CA GLY A 398 2.18 23.42 27.73
C GLY A 398 3.36 23.87 26.87
N PHE A 399 4.25 22.95 26.48
CA PHE A 399 5.42 23.22 25.63
C PHE A 399 5.30 22.69 24.19
N GLN A 400 4.23 21.96 23.84
CA GLN A 400 4.06 21.36 22.51
C GLN A 400 3.19 22.25 21.62
N THR A 401 3.68 22.57 20.41
CA THR A 401 2.90 23.31 19.42
C THR A 401 1.88 22.41 18.73
N THR A 402 0.78 22.99 18.22
CA THR A 402 -0.21 22.25 17.41
C THR A 402 0.45 21.54 16.23
N THR A 403 1.39 22.19 15.53
CA THR A 403 2.14 21.60 14.42
C THR A 403 2.98 20.39 14.86
N SER A 404 3.67 20.48 16.00
CA SER A 404 4.43 19.35 16.55
C SER A 404 3.53 18.18 16.92
N ALA A 405 2.37 18.45 17.53
CA ALA A 405 1.39 17.41 17.88
C ALA A 405 0.81 16.72 16.65
N VAL A 406 0.45 17.49 15.60
CA VAL A 406 -0.02 16.95 14.32
C VAL A 406 1.06 16.12 13.64
N ARG A 407 2.30 16.64 13.56
CA ARG A 407 3.43 15.92 12.97
C ARG A 407 3.72 14.60 13.69
N GLN A 408 3.68 14.58 15.02
CA GLN A 408 3.88 13.38 15.81
C GLN A 408 2.73 12.36 15.60
N ALA A 409 1.48 12.82 15.61
CA ALA A 409 0.34 11.94 15.34
C ALA A 409 0.36 11.37 13.92
N LEU A 410 0.78 12.17 12.94
CA LEU A 410 0.98 11.74 11.57
C LEU A 410 2.10 10.71 11.46
N ALA A 411 3.25 10.93 12.11
CA ALA A 411 4.34 9.96 12.18
C ALA A 411 3.88 8.61 12.74
N ASN A 412 3.11 8.63 13.83
CA ASN A 412 2.54 7.42 14.43
C ASN A 412 1.56 6.71 13.49
N SER A 413 0.71 7.48 12.80
CA SER A 413 -0.25 6.93 11.82
C SER A 413 0.48 6.25 10.65
N ILE A 414 1.44 6.93 10.04
CA ILE A 414 2.26 6.40 8.93
C ILE A 414 3.04 5.16 9.38
N THR A 415 3.67 5.20 10.57
CA THR A 415 4.39 4.06 11.14
C THR A 415 3.47 2.86 11.26
N ARG A 416 2.26 3.06 11.79
CA ARG A 416 1.28 1.98 11.94
C ARG A 416 0.83 1.40 10.59
N ILE A 417 0.64 2.24 9.57
CA ILE A 417 0.23 1.81 8.23
C ILE A 417 1.35 1.00 7.55
N LEU A 418 2.60 1.46 7.66
CA LEU A 418 3.76 0.80 7.05
C LEU A 418 4.23 -0.44 7.83
N THR A 419 3.83 -0.58 9.09
CA THR A 419 4.22 -1.74 9.91
C THR A 419 3.45 -2.98 9.43
N PRO A 420 4.14 -4.02 8.96
CA PRO A 420 3.50 -5.19 8.41
C PRO A 420 2.78 -5.99 9.50
N LYS A 421 1.55 -6.46 9.21
CA LYS A 421 0.77 -7.33 10.10
C LYS A 421 1.15 -8.79 9.99
N THR A 422 1.75 -9.17 8.87
CA THR A 422 2.19 -10.52 8.53
C THR A 422 3.71 -10.57 8.53
N SER A 423 4.28 -11.74 8.83
CA SER A 423 5.73 -11.91 8.75
C SER A 423 6.24 -11.64 7.34
N THR A 424 7.27 -10.81 7.24
CA THR A 424 8.02 -10.54 6.01
C THR A 424 9.21 -11.50 5.83
N ASP A 425 9.43 -12.41 6.79
CA ASP A 425 10.54 -13.36 6.76
C ASP A 425 10.28 -14.49 5.76
N LEU A 426 10.73 -14.25 4.53
CA LEU A 426 10.69 -15.25 3.47
C LEU A 426 11.60 -16.44 3.76
N LEU A 427 12.74 -16.27 4.41
CA LEU A 427 13.69 -17.36 4.67
C LEU A 427 13.12 -18.37 5.65
N LEU A 428 12.50 -17.89 6.73
CA LEU A 428 11.77 -18.73 7.67
C LEU A 428 10.61 -19.44 6.99
N SER A 429 9.84 -18.75 6.16
CA SER A 429 8.70 -19.33 5.42
C SER A 429 9.15 -20.45 4.49
N ILE A 430 10.25 -20.22 3.75
CA ILE A 430 10.88 -21.20 2.86
C ILE A 430 11.36 -22.41 3.66
N ARG A 431 12.14 -22.21 4.73
CA ARG A 431 12.65 -23.30 5.59
C ARG A 431 11.53 -24.11 6.25
N THR A 432 10.47 -23.45 6.71
CA THR A 432 9.31 -24.10 7.32
C THR A 432 8.58 -25.00 6.32
N LYS A 433 8.33 -24.52 5.10
CA LYS A 433 7.73 -25.35 4.05
C LYS A 433 8.62 -26.52 3.68
N LEU A 434 9.91 -26.27 3.55
CA LEU A 434 10.89 -27.27 3.15
C LEU A 434 11.14 -28.35 4.21
N SER A 435 10.85 -28.08 5.47
CA SER A 435 10.93 -29.03 6.58
C SER A 435 9.61 -29.77 6.85
N THR A 436 8.51 -29.36 6.21
CA THR A 436 7.19 -29.98 6.33
C THR A 436 6.91 -30.88 5.12
N PRO A 437 7.02 -32.23 5.24
CA PRO A 437 6.77 -33.12 4.12
C PRO A 437 5.29 -33.11 3.71
N ALA A 438 5.00 -33.23 2.41
CA ALA A 438 3.63 -33.38 1.95
C ALA A 438 3.05 -34.72 2.45
N ALA A 439 1.88 -34.68 3.10
CA ALA A 439 1.24 -35.82 3.76
C ALA A 439 0.99 -37.04 2.84
N ALA A 440 0.96 -36.84 1.51
CA ALA A 440 0.66 -37.89 0.54
C ALA A 440 1.90 -38.57 -0.08
N SER A 441 3.06 -37.92 -0.13
CA SER A 441 4.23 -38.43 -0.88
C SER A 441 5.53 -38.48 -0.08
N GLN A 442 5.58 -37.96 1.15
CA GLN A 442 6.81 -37.73 1.93
C GLN A 442 7.91 -36.94 1.18
N GLN A 443 7.61 -36.43 -0.02
CA GLN A 443 8.53 -35.63 -0.82
C GLN A 443 8.46 -34.17 -0.38
N ARG A 444 9.62 -33.53 -0.43
CA ARG A 444 9.79 -32.11 -0.14
C ARG A 444 9.18 -31.30 -1.28
N LEU A 445 8.30 -30.36 -0.96
CA LEU A 445 7.72 -29.46 -1.95
C LEU A 445 8.53 -28.16 -2.03
N PRO A 446 8.87 -27.68 -3.24
CA PRO A 446 9.56 -26.40 -3.38
C PRO A 446 8.67 -25.24 -2.94
N TYR A 447 9.31 -24.14 -2.51
CA TYR A 447 8.63 -22.90 -2.22
C TYR A 447 8.48 -22.06 -3.49
N SER A 448 7.26 -21.71 -3.87
CA SER A 448 6.92 -21.06 -5.13
C SER A 448 6.54 -19.59 -4.92
N ILE A 449 7.21 -18.70 -5.65
CA ILE A 449 7.00 -17.24 -5.57
C ILE A 449 6.64 -16.72 -6.95
N THR A 450 5.46 -16.13 -7.10
CA THR A 450 4.98 -15.54 -8.35
C THR A 450 5.13 -14.03 -8.35
N PHE A 451 5.83 -13.50 -9.34
CA PHE A 451 6.00 -12.06 -9.53
C PHE A 451 4.99 -11.52 -10.53
N VAL A 452 4.17 -10.55 -10.10
CA VAL A 452 3.10 -9.96 -10.91
C VAL A 452 3.23 -8.44 -10.93
N GLY A 453 2.65 -7.77 -11.93
CA GLY A 453 2.64 -6.31 -12.01
C GLY A 453 2.57 -5.79 -13.44
N VAL A 454 2.51 -4.47 -13.58
CA VAL A 454 2.35 -3.82 -14.88
C VAL A 454 3.62 -3.89 -15.75
N ASN A 455 3.55 -3.32 -16.95
CA ASN A 455 4.65 -3.34 -17.92
C ASN A 455 5.82 -2.45 -17.45
N GLY A 456 7.06 -2.88 -17.67
CA GLY A 456 8.24 -2.01 -17.47
C GLY A 456 8.63 -1.67 -16.03
N VAL A 457 7.95 -2.23 -15.02
CA VAL A 457 8.26 -2.00 -13.59
C VAL A 457 9.50 -2.75 -13.09
N GLY A 458 10.08 -3.65 -13.88
CA GLY A 458 11.32 -4.37 -13.50
C GLY A 458 11.12 -5.73 -12.81
N LYS A 459 10.07 -6.50 -13.18
CA LYS A 459 9.79 -7.85 -12.67
C LYS A 459 10.97 -8.81 -12.83
N SER A 460 11.39 -9.10 -14.06
CA SER A 460 12.47 -10.05 -14.37
C SER A 460 13.80 -9.68 -13.70
N THR A 461 14.12 -8.38 -13.66
CA THR A 461 15.35 -7.88 -13.02
C THR A 461 15.32 -8.09 -11.51
N ASN A 462 14.25 -7.69 -10.81
CA ASN A 462 14.18 -7.83 -9.36
C ASN A 462 13.95 -9.29 -8.92
N LEU A 463 13.28 -10.11 -9.74
CA LEU A 463 13.26 -11.56 -9.56
C LEU A 463 14.69 -12.12 -9.55
N SER A 464 15.56 -11.66 -10.45
CA SER A 464 16.97 -12.08 -10.50
C SER A 464 17.78 -11.59 -9.29
N LYS A 465 17.46 -10.41 -8.73
CA LYS A 465 18.04 -9.95 -7.45
C LYS A 465 17.59 -10.81 -6.27
N VAL A 466 16.32 -11.17 -6.21
CA VAL A 466 15.79 -12.10 -5.19
C VAL A 466 16.45 -13.47 -5.35
N CYS A 467 16.66 -13.94 -6.59
CA CYS A 467 17.41 -15.16 -6.87
C CYS A 467 18.84 -15.08 -6.31
N PHE A 468 19.58 -14.00 -6.60
CA PHE A 468 20.90 -13.75 -6.02
C PHE A 468 20.88 -13.83 -4.49
N TRP A 469 19.94 -13.14 -3.85
CA TRP A 469 19.78 -13.17 -2.39
C TRP A 469 19.50 -14.58 -1.84
N LEU A 470 18.67 -15.38 -2.52
CA LEU A 470 18.39 -16.77 -2.14
C LEU A 470 19.61 -17.68 -2.27
N ILE A 471 20.38 -17.54 -3.36
CA ILE A 471 21.62 -18.32 -3.57
C ILE A 471 22.66 -17.98 -2.51
N GLN A 472 22.79 -16.70 -2.15
CA GLN A 472 23.68 -16.26 -1.06
C GLN A 472 23.29 -16.87 0.30
N ASN A 473 22.01 -17.27 0.46
CA ASN A 473 21.49 -17.97 1.62
C ASN A 473 21.47 -19.52 1.46
N GLY A 474 22.15 -20.05 0.43
CA GLY A 474 22.34 -21.49 0.23
C GLY A 474 21.17 -22.25 -0.38
N PHE A 475 20.18 -21.56 -0.97
CA PHE A 475 19.04 -22.21 -1.62
C PHE A 475 19.31 -22.56 -3.09
N ARG A 476 18.76 -23.70 -3.53
CA ARG A 476 18.66 -24.07 -4.95
C ARG A 476 17.43 -23.43 -5.57
N VAL A 477 17.62 -22.65 -6.62
CA VAL A 477 16.57 -21.82 -7.21
C VAL A 477 16.32 -22.19 -8.66
N LEU A 478 15.07 -22.51 -8.99
CA LEU A 478 14.60 -22.65 -10.36
C LEU A 478 13.85 -21.37 -10.77
N ILE A 479 14.25 -20.75 -11.88
CA ILE A 479 13.51 -19.64 -12.48
C ILE A 479 12.59 -20.19 -13.56
N ALA A 480 11.29 -19.96 -13.46
CA ALA A 480 10.31 -20.35 -14.46
C ALA A 480 9.95 -19.17 -15.38
N ALA A 481 10.33 -19.26 -16.64
CA ALA A 481 10.06 -18.25 -17.66
C ALA A 481 8.62 -18.33 -18.18
N CYS A 482 7.70 -17.65 -17.49
CA CYS A 482 6.27 -17.62 -17.85
C CYS A 482 5.85 -16.31 -18.58
N ASP A 483 6.80 -15.42 -18.89
CA ASP A 483 6.60 -14.33 -19.86
C ASP A 483 6.79 -14.86 -21.29
N THR A 484 5.72 -15.46 -21.82
CA THR A 484 5.70 -16.04 -23.18
C THR A 484 5.21 -15.06 -24.26
N PHE A 485 4.95 -13.80 -23.89
CA PHE A 485 4.33 -12.80 -24.75
C PHE A 485 5.33 -11.76 -25.26
N ARG A 486 6.24 -11.28 -24.40
CA ARG A 486 7.21 -10.23 -24.76
C ARG A 486 8.44 -10.83 -25.44
N SER A 487 8.79 -10.32 -26.62
CA SER A 487 10.03 -10.70 -27.31
C SER A 487 11.27 -10.43 -26.46
N GLY A 488 12.20 -11.40 -26.42
CA GLY A 488 13.44 -11.30 -25.65
C GLY A 488 13.29 -11.54 -24.15
N ALA A 489 12.08 -11.85 -23.65
CA ALA A 489 11.87 -12.10 -22.22
C ALA A 489 12.57 -13.38 -21.74
N VAL A 490 12.55 -14.42 -22.55
CA VAL A 490 13.21 -15.70 -22.24
C VAL A 490 14.73 -15.52 -22.29
N GLU A 491 15.26 -14.86 -23.33
CA GLU A 491 16.68 -14.53 -23.46
C GLU A 491 17.18 -13.66 -22.31
N GLN A 492 16.36 -12.68 -21.87
CA GLN A 492 16.68 -11.85 -20.70
C GLN A 492 16.91 -12.70 -19.45
N LEU A 493 16.02 -13.65 -19.18
CA LEU A 493 16.19 -14.57 -18.03
C LEU A 493 17.35 -15.54 -18.22
N ARG A 494 17.62 -16.00 -19.46
CA ARG A 494 18.77 -16.85 -19.79
C ARG A 494 20.09 -16.16 -19.45
N VAL A 495 20.22 -14.88 -19.80
CA VAL A 495 21.39 -14.07 -19.41
C VAL A 495 21.50 -13.93 -17.89
N HIS A 496 20.40 -13.68 -17.19
CA HIS A 496 20.40 -13.61 -15.73
C HIS A 496 20.83 -14.93 -15.09
N VAL A 497 20.28 -16.06 -15.51
CA VAL A 497 20.62 -17.39 -14.99
C VAL A 497 22.08 -17.73 -15.26
N ARG A 498 22.60 -17.44 -16.46
CA ARG A 498 24.03 -17.58 -16.76
C ARG A 498 24.89 -16.76 -15.81
N ASN A 499 24.58 -15.47 -15.64
CA ASN A 499 25.31 -14.56 -14.77
C ASN A 499 25.27 -15.02 -13.30
N LEU A 500 24.11 -15.47 -12.81
CA LEU A 500 23.94 -15.99 -11.46
C LEU A 500 24.67 -17.32 -11.25
N GLY A 501 24.71 -18.19 -12.28
CA GLY A 501 25.47 -19.43 -12.26
C GLY A 501 26.98 -19.19 -12.18
N MET A 502 27.49 -18.16 -12.86
CA MET A 502 28.90 -17.75 -12.76
C MET A 502 29.25 -17.08 -11.43
N LEU A 503 28.26 -16.47 -10.76
CA LEU A 503 28.42 -15.89 -9.42
C LEU A 503 28.41 -16.94 -8.28
N GLY A 504 28.43 -18.23 -8.62
CA GLY A 504 28.41 -19.37 -7.70
C GLY A 504 29.61 -19.46 -6.74
N VAL A 505 29.58 -18.62 -5.71
CA VAL A 505 30.09 -18.69 -4.31
C VAL A 505 31.47 -19.32 -4.02
N ASP A 506 32.49 -18.46 -3.91
CA ASP A 506 33.78 -18.67 -3.22
C ASP A 506 33.67 -18.80 -1.68
N GLY A 507 32.70 -19.53 -1.13
CA GLY A 507 32.50 -19.51 0.33
C GLY A 507 31.53 -20.48 0.98
N ALA A 508 30.89 -21.39 0.22
CA ALA A 508 30.11 -22.48 0.80
C ALA A 508 30.75 -23.79 0.36
N THR A 509 31.77 -24.22 1.10
CA THR A 509 32.69 -25.32 0.76
C THR A 509 32.06 -26.69 0.56
N ASP A 510 30.73 -26.86 0.64
CA ASP A 510 30.04 -28.13 0.31
C ASP A 510 28.54 -27.98 -0.10
N SER A 511 28.05 -26.77 -0.45
CA SER A 511 26.63 -26.55 -0.80
C SER A 511 26.44 -25.74 -2.08
N LYS A 512 25.99 -26.35 -3.18
CA LYS A 512 24.55 -26.49 -3.54
C LYS A 512 23.81 -25.19 -3.92
N GLY A 513 24.47 -24.08 -4.28
CA GLY A 513 23.81 -22.93 -4.93
C GLY A 513 23.49 -23.17 -6.42
N ARG A 514 22.59 -24.12 -6.74
CA ARG A 514 22.19 -24.43 -8.13
C ARG A 514 21.13 -23.43 -8.60
N VAL A 515 21.38 -22.78 -9.73
CA VAL A 515 20.42 -21.91 -10.44
C VAL A 515 20.13 -22.50 -11.80
N GLU A 516 18.85 -22.59 -12.17
CA GLU A 516 18.46 -23.12 -13.47
C GLU A 516 17.26 -22.37 -14.05
N LEU A 517 17.16 -22.35 -15.37
CA LEU A 517 16.03 -21.79 -16.11
C LEU A 517 15.11 -22.91 -16.59
N TYR A 518 13.84 -22.84 -16.24
CA TYR A 518 12.77 -23.62 -16.86
C TYR A 518 12.05 -22.77 -17.91
N GLU A 519 12.19 -23.15 -19.17
CA GLU A 519 11.56 -22.47 -20.30
C GLU A 519 10.91 -23.46 -21.27
N ARG A 520 9.90 -22.97 -22.01
CA ARG A 520 9.27 -23.72 -23.10
C ARG A 520 9.19 -22.91 -24.40
N GLY A 521 9.90 -21.78 -24.48
CA GLY A 521 9.81 -20.83 -25.59
C GLY A 521 8.52 -19.98 -25.56
N TYR A 522 8.28 -19.25 -26.66
CA TYR A 522 7.20 -18.26 -26.80
C TYR A 522 5.84 -18.87 -27.16
N GLY A 523 4.76 -18.13 -26.90
CA GLY A 523 3.40 -18.47 -27.35
C GLY A 523 2.69 -19.60 -26.59
N LYS A 524 3.29 -20.11 -25.50
CA LYS A 524 2.73 -21.19 -24.67
C LYS A 524 1.95 -20.68 -23.46
N ASP A 525 1.07 -21.52 -22.92
CA ASP A 525 0.26 -21.19 -21.73
C ASP A 525 1.15 -21.06 -20.48
N ALA A 526 1.25 -19.85 -19.96
CA ALA A 526 2.01 -19.52 -18.77
C ALA A 526 1.60 -20.35 -17.53
N ALA A 527 0.31 -20.66 -17.38
CA ALA A 527 -0.18 -21.47 -16.27
C ALA A 527 0.35 -22.91 -16.33
N GLY A 528 0.46 -23.47 -17.54
CA GLY A 528 1.02 -24.80 -17.77
C GLY A 528 2.52 -24.84 -17.54
N ILE A 529 3.27 -23.83 -18.02
CA ILE A 529 4.72 -23.74 -17.79
C ILE A 529 5.03 -23.68 -16.30
N ALA A 530 4.32 -22.85 -15.53
CA ALA A 530 4.49 -22.77 -14.08
C ALA A 530 4.23 -24.13 -13.40
N LYS A 531 3.19 -24.85 -13.83
CA LYS A 531 2.84 -26.17 -13.27
C LYS A 531 3.93 -27.20 -13.52
N GLU A 532 4.43 -27.26 -14.75
CA GLU A 532 5.53 -28.15 -15.10
C GLU A 532 6.83 -27.76 -14.39
N ALA A 533 7.13 -26.46 -14.25
CA ALA A 533 8.31 -25.98 -13.54
C ALA A 533 8.28 -26.36 -12.05
N ILE A 534 7.14 -26.26 -11.38
CA ILE A 534 6.99 -26.69 -9.98
C ILE A 534 7.18 -28.21 -9.85
N GLY A 535 6.66 -28.99 -10.80
CA GLY A 535 6.88 -30.43 -10.87
C GLY A 535 8.36 -30.78 -11.09
N TYR A 536 9.00 -30.13 -12.06
CA TYR A 536 10.42 -30.29 -12.36
C TYR A 536 11.29 -29.92 -11.16
N ALA A 537 10.97 -28.82 -10.48
CA ALA A 537 11.64 -28.39 -9.26
C ALA A 537 11.57 -29.44 -8.14
N ARG A 538 10.38 -30.02 -7.93
CA ARG A 538 10.20 -31.12 -6.97
C ARG A 538 11.04 -32.33 -7.34
N ASP A 539 11.04 -32.73 -8.61
CA ASP A 539 11.70 -33.95 -9.08
C ASP A 539 13.24 -33.82 -9.16
N ASN A 540 13.76 -32.59 -9.22
CA ASN A 540 15.20 -32.27 -9.29
C ASN A 540 15.74 -31.60 -8.02
N ASP A 541 15.00 -31.71 -6.90
CA ASP A 541 15.35 -31.15 -5.60
C ASP A 541 15.69 -29.66 -5.63
N PHE A 542 14.90 -28.81 -6.29
CA PHE A 542 15.02 -27.37 -6.09
C PHE A 542 14.29 -26.94 -4.81
N ASP A 543 14.84 -25.96 -4.10
CA ASP A 543 14.27 -25.47 -2.85
C ASP A 543 13.21 -24.38 -3.12
N VAL A 544 13.45 -23.55 -4.14
CA VAL A 544 12.61 -22.40 -4.49
C VAL A 544 12.33 -22.37 -6.00
N VAL A 545 11.10 -22.02 -6.38
CA VAL A 545 10.69 -21.70 -7.76
C VAL A 545 10.28 -20.24 -7.84
N LEU A 546 10.96 -19.46 -8.67
CA LEU A 546 10.62 -18.06 -8.96
C LEU A 546 9.90 -17.99 -10.32
N ILE A 547 8.64 -17.59 -10.32
CA ILE A 547 7.79 -17.54 -11.52
C ILE A 547 7.75 -16.11 -12.05
N ASP A 548 8.41 -15.87 -13.19
CA ASP A 548 8.36 -14.58 -13.89
C ASP A 548 7.14 -14.53 -14.80
N THR A 549 6.27 -13.54 -14.63
CA THR A 549 5.07 -13.40 -15.45
C THR A 549 5.17 -12.21 -16.39
N ALA A 550 4.51 -12.30 -17.56
CA ALA A 550 4.36 -11.16 -18.46
C ALA A 550 3.73 -9.96 -17.73
N GLY A 551 4.21 -8.76 -18.06
CA GLY A 551 3.53 -7.54 -17.64
C GLY A 551 2.16 -7.41 -18.28
N ARG A 552 1.22 -6.80 -17.56
CA ARG A 552 -0.14 -6.56 -18.06
C ARG A 552 -0.74 -5.32 -17.42
N MET A 553 -1.54 -4.59 -18.19
CA MET A 553 -2.32 -3.48 -17.65
C MET A 553 -3.48 -4.00 -16.81
N GLN A 554 -3.80 -3.31 -15.73
CA GLN A 554 -4.81 -3.69 -14.76
C GLN A 554 -6.24 -3.77 -15.36
N ASP A 555 -6.48 -3.03 -16.45
CA ASP A 555 -7.77 -3.01 -17.14
C ASP A 555 -7.88 -4.06 -18.27
N ASN A 556 -6.81 -4.82 -18.54
CA ASN A 556 -6.82 -5.84 -19.58
C ASN A 556 -7.39 -7.16 -19.04
N GLU A 557 -8.73 -7.29 -19.08
CA GLU A 557 -9.45 -8.44 -18.52
C GLU A 557 -8.95 -9.81 -19.04
N PRO A 558 -8.74 -10.04 -20.36
CA PRO A 558 -8.21 -11.32 -20.85
C PRO A 558 -6.86 -11.70 -20.25
N LEU A 559 -5.91 -10.75 -20.18
CA LEU A 559 -4.59 -11.00 -19.62
C LEU A 559 -4.64 -11.17 -18.09
N MET A 560 -5.52 -10.45 -17.41
CA MET A 560 -5.72 -10.58 -15.98
C MET A 560 -6.39 -11.91 -15.61
N ARG A 561 -7.33 -12.39 -16.42
CA ARG A 561 -7.93 -13.73 -16.28
C ARG A 561 -6.90 -14.84 -16.48
N ALA A 562 -6.00 -14.69 -17.44
CA ALA A 562 -4.89 -15.63 -17.63
C ALA A 562 -3.94 -15.65 -16.42
N LEU A 563 -3.68 -14.48 -15.79
CA LEU A 563 -2.91 -14.41 -14.55
C LEU A 563 -3.61 -15.12 -13.40
N ALA A 564 -4.91 -14.87 -13.22
CA ALA A 564 -5.69 -15.54 -12.17
C ALA A 564 -5.71 -17.06 -12.38
N LYS A 565 -5.86 -17.54 -13.62
CA LYS A 565 -5.74 -18.97 -13.96
C LYS A 565 -4.39 -19.54 -13.53
N LEU A 566 -3.28 -18.84 -13.80
CA LEU A 566 -1.94 -19.25 -13.37
C LEU A 566 -1.87 -19.39 -11.84
N VAL A 567 -2.37 -18.40 -11.11
CA VAL A 567 -2.39 -18.40 -9.63
C VAL A 567 -3.25 -19.55 -9.10
N THR A 568 -4.49 -19.69 -9.56
CA THR A 568 -5.41 -20.73 -9.07
C THR A 568 -4.91 -22.14 -9.39
N THR A 569 -4.36 -22.35 -10.58
CA THR A 569 -3.89 -23.69 -11.02
C THR A 569 -2.66 -24.15 -10.23
N ASN A 570 -1.78 -23.20 -9.86
CA ASN A 570 -0.48 -23.52 -9.28
C ASN A 570 -0.42 -23.29 -7.76
N ASN A 571 -1.38 -22.56 -7.20
CA ASN A 571 -1.48 -22.23 -5.77
C ASN A 571 -0.11 -21.79 -5.17
N PRO A 572 0.53 -20.73 -5.70
CA PRO A 572 1.86 -20.33 -5.27
C PRO A 572 1.91 -19.97 -3.78
N ASP A 573 3.05 -20.10 -3.12
CA ASP A 573 3.19 -19.81 -1.68
C ASP A 573 3.18 -18.32 -1.37
N LYS A 574 3.72 -17.53 -2.30
CA LYS A 574 3.72 -16.07 -2.25
C LYS A 574 3.43 -15.46 -3.62
N ILE A 575 2.53 -14.49 -3.64
CA ILE A 575 2.27 -13.64 -4.78
C ILE A 575 2.82 -12.25 -4.46
N ILE A 576 3.91 -11.88 -5.13
CA ILE A 576 4.58 -10.59 -4.93
C ILE A 576 4.20 -9.65 -6.07
N PHE A 577 3.56 -8.54 -5.72
CA PHE A 577 3.30 -7.45 -6.65
C PHE A 577 4.55 -6.57 -6.78
N VAL A 578 5.01 -6.40 -8.01
CA VAL A 578 6.12 -5.53 -8.36
C VAL A 578 5.57 -4.21 -8.87
N GLY A 579 5.78 -3.15 -8.10
CA GLY A 579 5.41 -1.78 -8.44
C GLY A 579 6.65 -0.89 -8.52
N GLU A 580 6.55 0.28 -9.16
CA GLU A 580 7.65 1.24 -9.21
C GLU A 580 7.38 2.44 -8.28
N ALA A 581 8.43 2.96 -7.65
CA ALA A 581 8.32 4.07 -6.70
C ALA A 581 7.86 5.39 -7.35
N LEU A 582 8.12 5.55 -8.65
CA LEU A 582 7.76 6.74 -9.43
C LEU A 582 6.25 6.93 -9.58
N VAL A 583 5.48 5.85 -9.44
CA VAL A 583 4.05 5.88 -9.68
C VAL A 583 3.33 6.36 -8.43
N GLY A 584 2.70 7.54 -8.54
CA GLY A 584 1.87 8.13 -7.49
C GLY A 584 0.47 7.52 -7.42
N ASN A 585 -0.56 8.26 -7.87
CA ASN A 585 -1.96 7.83 -7.75
C ASN A 585 -2.27 6.51 -8.48
N GLU A 586 -1.66 6.28 -9.65
CA GLU A 586 -1.90 5.06 -10.44
C GLU A 586 -1.48 3.78 -9.72
N ALA A 587 -0.56 3.86 -8.75
CA ALA A 587 -0.09 2.70 -7.99
C ALA A 587 -1.25 2.08 -7.19
N VAL A 588 -2.13 2.93 -6.67
CA VAL A 588 -3.32 2.52 -5.93
C VAL A 588 -4.30 1.78 -6.85
N ASP A 589 -4.58 2.33 -8.03
CA ASP A 589 -5.51 1.74 -9.00
C ASP A 589 -4.99 0.39 -9.51
N GLN A 590 -3.72 0.35 -9.93
CA GLN A 590 -3.05 -0.87 -10.38
C GLN A 590 -3.14 -1.97 -9.33
N LEU A 591 -2.72 -1.65 -8.10
CA LEU A 591 -2.64 -2.63 -7.03
C LEU A 591 -4.03 -3.13 -6.61
N THR A 592 -5.01 -2.23 -6.49
CA THR A 592 -6.39 -2.57 -6.12
C THR A 592 -7.02 -3.50 -7.14
N LYS A 593 -6.90 -3.19 -8.44
CA LYS A 593 -7.46 -4.00 -9.52
C LYS A 593 -6.76 -5.35 -9.64
N PHE A 594 -5.43 -5.40 -9.48
CA PHE A 594 -4.70 -6.66 -9.46
C PHE A 594 -5.16 -7.56 -8.30
N ASP A 595 -5.22 -7.04 -7.08
CA ASP A 595 -5.65 -7.83 -5.91
C ASP A 595 -7.09 -8.31 -6.07
N ARG A 596 -7.99 -7.41 -6.50
CA ARG A 596 -9.40 -7.73 -6.73
C ARG A 596 -9.57 -8.85 -7.76
N VAL A 597 -8.93 -8.73 -8.92
CA VAL A 597 -9.07 -9.75 -9.99
C VAL A 597 -8.52 -11.10 -9.53
N LEU A 598 -7.40 -11.12 -8.80
CA LEU A 598 -6.89 -12.37 -8.24
C LEU A 598 -7.89 -13.01 -7.26
N ARG A 599 -8.50 -12.22 -6.38
CA ARG A 599 -9.51 -12.71 -5.41
C ARG A 599 -10.79 -13.19 -6.10
N ASP A 600 -11.37 -12.37 -6.98
CA ASP A 600 -12.65 -12.63 -7.65
C ASP A 600 -12.60 -13.95 -8.44
N PHE A 601 -11.52 -14.20 -9.18
CA PHE A 601 -11.38 -15.41 -10.00
C PHE A 601 -10.93 -16.64 -9.20
N SER A 602 -10.18 -16.45 -8.12
CA SER A 602 -9.81 -17.56 -7.22
C SER A 602 -11.04 -18.10 -6.48
N ALA A 603 -11.92 -17.19 -6.01
CA ALA A 603 -13.19 -17.54 -5.35
C ALA A 603 -14.15 -18.26 -6.30
N ALA A 604 -14.28 -17.77 -7.54
CA ALA A 604 -15.16 -18.36 -8.56
C ALA A 604 -14.75 -19.80 -8.94
N SER A 605 -13.49 -20.17 -8.72
CA SER A 605 -12.97 -21.50 -9.04
C SER A 605 -13.16 -22.52 -7.89
N GLY A 606 -13.88 -22.15 -6.82
CA GLY A 606 -14.14 -23.01 -5.65
C GLY A 606 -12.93 -23.21 -4.73
N GLY A 607 -11.85 -22.46 -4.93
CA GLY A 607 -10.65 -22.46 -4.09
C GLY A 607 -10.70 -21.40 -2.97
N GLN A 608 -9.65 -21.35 -2.14
CA GLN A 608 -9.49 -20.23 -1.20
C GLN A 608 -9.22 -18.93 -1.95
N GLU A 609 -9.72 -17.82 -1.43
CA GLU A 609 -9.42 -16.48 -1.96
C GLU A 609 -7.91 -16.23 -1.91
N ARG A 610 -7.28 -16.09 -3.08
CA ARG A 610 -5.87 -15.75 -3.20
C ARG A 610 -5.73 -14.33 -3.73
N GLY A 611 -5.15 -13.46 -2.91
CA GLY A 611 -4.77 -12.10 -3.28
C GLY A 611 -3.25 -11.94 -3.30
N ILE A 612 -2.80 -10.69 -3.40
CA ILE A 612 -1.39 -10.33 -3.26
C ILE A 612 -0.95 -10.54 -1.82
N ASP A 613 0.21 -11.17 -1.61
CA ASP A 613 0.76 -11.49 -0.28
C ASP A 613 1.85 -10.51 0.17
N GLY A 614 2.37 -9.69 -0.75
CA GLY A 614 3.42 -8.72 -0.47
C GLY A 614 3.84 -7.95 -1.71
N MET A 615 4.69 -6.95 -1.51
CA MET A 615 5.11 -6.02 -2.56
C MET A 615 6.62 -5.92 -2.64
N LEU A 616 7.11 -5.68 -3.86
CA LEU A 616 8.48 -5.29 -4.15
C LEU A 616 8.46 -3.97 -4.92
N ILE A 617 8.98 -2.91 -4.32
CA ILE A 617 8.98 -1.58 -4.93
C ILE A 617 10.31 -1.32 -5.63
N THR A 618 10.27 -1.06 -6.93
CA THR A 618 11.45 -0.86 -7.78
C THR A 618 11.70 0.61 -8.08
N LYS A 619 12.85 0.89 -8.70
CA LYS A 619 13.26 2.25 -9.09
C LYS A 619 13.28 3.21 -7.89
N TRP A 620 13.55 2.68 -6.71
CA TRP A 620 13.56 3.45 -5.47
C TRP A 620 14.68 4.49 -5.46
N ASP A 621 15.76 4.21 -6.19
CA ASP A 621 16.88 5.10 -6.48
C ASP A 621 16.48 6.36 -7.26
N THR A 622 15.32 6.37 -7.91
CA THR A 622 14.90 7.48 -8.79
C THR A 622 13.99 8.51 -8.11
N VAL A 623 13.56 8.25 -6.87
CA VAL A 623 12.57 9.10 -6.16
C VAL A 623 13.16 9.95 -5.05
N ASP A 624 14.47 9.87 -4.78
CA ASP A 624 15.15 10.57 -3.69
C ASP A 624 14.39 10.44 -2.34
N ASP A 625 13.75 11.52 -1.89
CA ASP A 625 12.97 11.63 -0.67
C ASP A 625 11.44 11.44 -0.87
N LYS A 626 10.98 11.32 -2.12
CA LYS A 626 9.57 11.18 -2.49
C LYS A 626 9.08 9.73 -2.41
N VAL A 627 9.25 9.15 -1.23
CA VAL A 627 8.99 7.73 -0.96
C VAL A 627 7.50 7.42 -0.63
N GLY A 628 6.60 8.38 -0.82
CA GLY A 628 5.18 8.30 -0.46
C GLY A 628 4.36 7.26 -1.23
N ALA A 629 4.87 6.73 -2.35
CA ALA A 629 4.26 5.61 -3.06
C ALA A 629 4.17 4.37 -2.15
N ALA A 630 5.18 4.13 -1.30
CA ALA A 630 5.16 3.04 -0.33
C ALA A 630 3.98 3.14 0.66
N LEU A 631 3.72 4.33 1.18
CA LEU A 631 2.59 4.60 2.06
C LEU A 631 1.26 4.35 1.33
N SER A 632 1.16 4.79 0.08
CA SER A 632 -0.07 4.66 -0.72
C SER A 632 -0.41 3.19 -1.00
N MET A 633 0.59 2.39 -1.41
CA MET A 633 0.40 0.97 -1.73
C MET A 633 0.05 0.13 -0.48
N THR A 634 0.75 0.37 0.64
CA THR A 634 0.51 -0.31 1.93
C THR A 634 -0.84 0.08 2.54
N TYR A 635 -1.20 1.37 2.48
CA TYR A 635 -2.49 1.84 3.01
C TYR A 635 -3.67 1.14 2.37
N VAL A 636 -3.62 0.88 1.07
CA VAL A 636 -4.73 0.30 0.30
C VAL A 636 -4.83 -1.20 0.52
N THR A 637 -3.71 -1.92 0.39
CA THR A 637 -3.73 -3.39 0.45
C THR A 637 -3.60 -3.97 1.84
N GLY A 638 -2.99 -3.23 2.77
CA GLY A 638 -2.55 -3.77 4.05
C GLY A 638 -1.43 -4.81 3.94
N GLN A 639 -0.88 -5.02 2.73
CA GLN A 639 0.18 -5.99 2.48
C GLN A 639 1.55 -5.37 2.74
N PRO A 640 2.55 -6.17 3.14
CA PRO A 640 3.88 -5.67 3.45
C PRO A 640 4.71 -5.38 2.19
N ILE A 641 5.62 -4.40 2.29
CA ILE A 641 6.71 -4.25 1.33
C ILE A 641 7.85 -5.16 1.81
N ILE A 642 8.17 -6.19 1.03
CA ILE A 642 9.18 -7.19 1.37
C ILE A 642 10.58 -6.66 1.04
N PHE A 643 10.73 -6.07 -0.15
CA PHE A 643 12.00 -5.52 -0.62
C PHE A 643 11.79 -4.22 -1.39
N VAL A 644 12.85 -3.42 -1.47
CA VAL A 644 12.95 -2.31 -2.42
C VAL A 644 14.17 -2.48 -3.33
N GLY A 645 13.99 -2.20 -4.61
CA GLY A 645 15.04 -2.23 -5.62
C GLY A 645 15.59 -0.83 -5.87
N CYS A 646 16.87 -0.62 -5.57
CA CYS A 646 17.55 0.69 -5.57
C CYS A 646 18.62 0.80 -6.69
N GLY A 647 18.36 0.22 -7.86
CA GLY A 647 19.33 0.18 -8.95
C GLY A 647 19.13 -1.02 -9.88
N GLN A 648 20.16 -1.38 -10.64
CA GLN A 648 20.08 -2.39 -11.70
C GLN A 648 20.94 -3.63 -11.44
N THR A 649 21.92 -3.56 -10.53
CA THR A 649 22.80 -4.68 -10.18
C THR A 649 22.10 -5.66 -9.24
N TYR A 650 22.67 -6.86 -9.05
CA TYR A 650 22.09 -7.86 -8.14
C TYR A 650 22.14 -7.46 -6.67
N THR A 651 23.09 -6.58 -6.32
CA THR A 651 23.27 -6.03 -4.97
C THR A 651 22.32 -4.89 -4.64
N ASP A 652 21.62 -4.33 -5.63
CA ASP A 652 20.69 -3.21 -5.46
C ASP A 652 19.31 -3.67 -4.99
N LEU A 653 19.29 -4.56 -4.00
CA LEU A 653 18.11 -4.99 -3.26
C LEU A 653 18.30 -4.59 -1.80
N ARG A 654 17.26 -4.02 -1.19
CA ARG A 654 17.28 -3.51 0.17
C ARG A 654 16.03 -3.91 0.94
N GLN A 655 16.16 -3.98 2.26
CA GLN A 655 15.02 -4.05 3.17
C GLN A 655 14.49 -2.65 3.51
N LEU A 656 13.18 -2.56 3.75
CA LEU A 656 12.52 -1.31 4.09
C LEU A 656 12.39 -1.17 5.61
N ARG A 657 13.15 -0.25 6.22
CA ARG A 657 12.91 0.15 7.61
C ARG A 657 11.85 1.23 7.69
N VAL A 658 10.75 0.93 8.39
CA VAL A 658 9.62 1.84 8.56
C VAL A 658 10.06 3.21 9.10
N ALA A 659 10.95 3.23 10.09
CA ALA A 659 11.46 4.47 10.67
C ALA A 659 12.13 5.40 9.63
N ASN A 660 12.94 4.84 8.73
CA ASN A 660 13.64 5.60 7.69
C ASN A 660 12.64 6.20 6.69
N VAL A 661 11.60 5.44 6.32
CA VAL A 661 10.55 5.92 5.40
C VAL A 661 9.73 7.02 6.06
N VAL A 662 9.32 6.84 7.32
CA VAL A 662 8.56 7.86 8.07
C VAL A 662 9.37 9.15 8.18
N GLN A 663 10.67 9.05 8.47
CA GLN A 663 11.56 10.20 8.51
C GLN A 663 11.65 10.89 7.14
N ALA A 664 11.86 10.14 6.06
CA ALA A 664 11.93 10.69 4.71
C ALA A 664 10.64 11.40 4.26
N ILE A 665 9.47 10.81 4.59
CA ILE A 665 8.15 11.39 4.27
C ILE A 665 7.91 12.68 5.06
N LEU A 666 8.40 12.80 6.30
CA LEU A 666 8.12 13.96 7.13
C LEU A 666 9.20 15.06 7.04
N THR A 667 10.38 14.78 6.50
CA THR A 667 11.44 15.79 6.35
C THR A 667 11.08 16.78 5.23
N ASP A 668 11.32 18.07 5.44
CA ASP A 668 10.83 19.16 4.54
C ASP A 668 11.43 19.18 3.12
#